data_AF-A0A8H7HD28-F1
#
_entry.id   AF-A0A8H7HD28-F1
#
_cell.length_a   1.000
_cell.length_b   1.000
_cell.length_c   1.000
_cell.angle_alpha   90.00
_cell.angle_beta   90.00
_cell.angle_gamma   90.00
#
_symmetry.space_group_name_H-M   'P 1'
#
loop_
_entity.id
_entity.type
_entity.pdbx_description
1 polymer ?
#
loop_
_entity_poly.entity_id
_entity_poly.type
_entity_poly.pdbx_seq_one_letter_code
_entity_poly.pdbx_strand_id
1 'polypeptide(L)'
;MAAQSTLRGVSRNLPSLADLSQKYAKHRPIIQPILKAAFVAYCLGNTYSNFVRPKGSEDASSGRRKEKGKPGDEPGTKKERVKVDAVFYARLRHILRIVIPSWRSKEAMMLAIHSSFLVFRTVLSLYVADLDGRIVASLVRAETVPFLLNLLRWLLVAIPATYTNSMLGYIQTKIGIAYRTRLTEQILNTYLGTENGEDKVYYKMSNLDDRIKNPDQMITTDIQRFSAHLAAMYSNLAKPVLDVILYNYQLSRNVGAEGLILLTALVQLSAILLKSLTPPFGQYAATEAALTGSLRATHSRLLEHSEEIAFFEGEEAEKMLVERDYFALVKHINMVLQKRLWHGVAEEGVIKWMWGCFGLCICAIPVFFKLPGMDRNDLGGRTESFVTNRRLLLSASDAFGRVMYSYKELAELAGYTARVSLLMDTMGDVQRAQFEKALVSSASIEENAKVLQGRGTVIESDEIQFEGVPIVSPNGDILVRSLSFFVQPGRHLLIVGPNGCGKSSLFRILGGLWPVYGGTVRKPPAKDFTYIPQRPYLSLGTLRDQVIYPHTKEEMQRRGVTDDDLLRVLSVVQMDHIVEREGGWDAAKEWRDALSGGDKQRIAMARLFYHAPKYAILDECTSAVTLEVERVMFEHATKLGITLLTVSHRPSLWQYHHMILQYDGQGGYVFTELDAERRLALQEEKQALEARLLETEDEGTLVRTQGSSGGTTRPVDEHLHYYDYDFNIIIRVLQKIGAEQDVSIQLHSHDLIGNNRFDLRLLTLTISTPSPLRLLNRSRIDHGARILAELPLQVSFRHSWAHVNLGIWHKYPNPKCAHVISVDVVDRSVDPVTGVIRTERILGCKQAAPRWIVKLLGGSDDAFVREISFVDPVTARTTVTSVNLSLSQYVTVLEKIVYEPTRGPDGRMQTLFSQTAEIQARMAIWRSAGERLEKFSADRFGQNAQLGREGFEGVLRMLLEQKQAQRA
;
A
#
# COMPACT_ATOMS: atom_id res chain seq x y z
N MET A 1 8.86 -76.16 5.81
CA MET A 1 9.17 -76.82 4.52
C MET A 1 7.86 -76.95 3.72
N ALA A 2 7.50 -75.99 2.85
CA ALA A 2 6.21 -76.03 2.14
C ALA A 2 6.17 -75.18 0.84
N ALA A 3 7.30 -74.98 0.16
CA ALA A 3 7.38 -74.08 -1.02
C ALA A 3 8.50 -74.46 -2.02
N GLN A 4 8.86 -75.75 -2.13
CA GLN A 4 10.01 -76.22 -2.93
C GLN A 4 9.69 -77.29 -3.98
N SER A 5 8.43 -77.70 -4.14
CA SER A 5 8.01 -78.81 -5.03
C SER A 5 7.48 -78.37 -6.41
N THR A 6 7.09 -77.10 -6.59
CA THR A 6 6.32 -76.63 -7.76
C THR A 6 7.13 -75.93 -8.86
N LEU A 7 8.47 -75.89 -8.77
CA LEU A 7 9.35 -75.22 -9.76
C LEU A 7 10.33 -76.17 -10.47
N ARG A 8 9.94 -77.44 -10.69
CA ARG A 8 10.60 -78.37 -11.62
C ARG A 8 9.74 -78.61 -12.85
N GLY A 9 9.71 -77.64 -13.77
CA GLY A 9 8.80 -77.72 -14.94
C GLY A 9 9.15 -76.88 -16.18
N VAL A 10 10.15 -75.98 -16.15
CA VAL A 10 10.53 -75.17 -17.32
C VAL A 10 12.06 -75.15 -17.49
N SER A 11 12.59 -76.10 -18.26
CA SER A 11 14.00 -76.13 -18.66
C SER A 11 14.17 -76.47 -20.14
N ARG A 12 13.99 -75.46 -21.00
CA ARG A 12 14.42 -75.45 -22.41
C ARG A 12 14.58 -74.01 -22.92
N ASN A 13 15.65 -73.78 -23.67
CA ASN A 13 15.86 -72.65 -24.59
C ASN A 13 15.92 -71.22 -23.98
N LEU A 14 16.52 -71.07 -22.80
CA LEU A 14 17.25 -69.85 -22.44
C LEU A 14 18.74 -70.21 -22.32
N PRO A 15 19.68 -69.47 -22.96
CA PRO A 15 21.10 -69.66 -22.69
C PRO A 15 21.37 -69.32 -21.21
N SER A 16 22.23 -70.08 -20.54
CA SER A 16 22.45 -69.84 -19.12
C SER A 16 23.11 -68.47 -18.92
N LEU A 17 22.88 -67.85 -17.75
CA LEU A 17 23.62 -66.63 -17.37
C LEU A 17 25.15 -66.88 -17.37
N ALA A 18 25.59 -68.13 -17.15
CA ALA A 18 26.98 -68.53 -17.33
C ALA A 18 27.43 -68.42 -18.80
N ASP A 19 26.69 -69.00 -19.76
CA ASP A 19 27.00 -68.93 -21.21
C ASP A 19 27.07 -67.47 -21.71
N LEU A 20 26.11 -66.65 -21.29
CA LEU A 20 26.08 -65.23 -21.62
C LEU A 20 27.29 -64.50 -21.01
N SER A 21 27.61 -64.76 -19.74
CA SER A 21 28.79 -64.17 -19.09
C SER A 21 30.11 -64.62 -19.73
N GLN A 22 30.23 -65.88 -20.17
CA GLN A 22 31.42 -66.38 -20.88
C GLN A 22 31.57 -65.75 -22.28
N LYS A 23 30.48 -65.70 -23.06
CA LYS A 23 30.48 -65.04 -24.39
C LYS A 23 30.80 -63.55 -24.25
N TYR A 24 30.27 -62.89 -23.23
CA TYR A 24 30.59 -61.50 -22.93
C TYR A 24 32.06 -61.33 -22.51
N ALA A 25 32.54 -62.12 -21.55
CA ALA A 25 33.91 -62.10 -21.03
C ALA A 25 34.95 -62.23 -22.16
N LYS A 26 34.69 -63.07 -23.17
CA LYS A 26 35.55 -63.25 -24.35
C LYS A 26 35.68 -61.99 -25.23
N HIS A 27 34.64 -61.14 -25.29
CA HIS A 27 34.61 -59.94 -26.15
C HIS A 27 34.78 -58.61 -25.36
N ARG A 28 34.79 -58.68 -24.02
CA ARG A 28 35.03 -57.58 -23.07
C ARG A 28 36.11 -56.56 -23.49
N PRO A 29 37.32 -56.94 -23.97
CA PRO A 29 38.35 -55.95 -24.35
C PRO A 29 37.97 -55.08 -25.57
N ILE A 30 37.09 -55.55 -26.45
CA ILE A 30 36.58 -54.78 -27.60
C ILE A 30 35.32 -53.99 -27.19
N ILE A 31 34.46 -54.59 -26.35
CA ILE A 31 33.21 -53.95 -25.91
C ILE A 31 33.47 -52.79 -24.95
N GLN A 32 34.45 -52.89 -24.04
CA GLN A 32 34.67 -51.85 -23.02
C GLN A 32 35.09 -50.47 -23.61
N PRO A 33 36.00 -50.36 -24.59
CA PRO A 33 36.29 -49.08 -25.26
C PRO A 33 35.06 -48.50 -25.98
N ILE A 34 34.28 -49.35 -26.67
CA ILE A 34 33.08 -48.92 -27.40
C ILE A 34 32.02 -48.40 -26.42
N LEU A 35 31.76 -49.10 -25.31
CA LEU A 35 30.86 -48.63 -24.25
C LEU A 35 31.34 -47.32 -23.60
N LYS A 36 32.64 -47.14 -23.38
CA LYS A 36 33.21 -45.89 -22.88
C LYS A 36 32.98 -44.74 -23.87
N ALA A 37 33.26 -44.94 -25.15
CA ALA A 37 33.02 -43.93 -26.19
C ALA A 37 31.53 -43.59 -26.33
N ALA A 38 30.66 -44.60 -26.37
CA ALA A 38 29.20 -44.41 -26.45
C ALA A 38 28.63 -43.71 -25.21
N PHE A 39 29.12 -44.03 -24.00
CA PHE A 39 28.71 -43.35 -22.76
C PHE A 39 29.17 -41.89 -22.73
N VAL A 40 30.42 -41.61 -23.13
CA VAL A 40 30.93 -40.23 -23.26
C VAL A 40 30.13 -39.45 -24.32
N ALA A 41 29.83 -40.04 -25.47
CA ALA A 41 28.99 -39.43 -26.50
C ALA A 41 27.55 -39.19 -26.02
N TYR A 42 26.97 -40.11 -25.25
CA TYR A 42 25.65 -39.94 -24.63
C TYR A 42 25.64 -38.80 -23.60
N CYS A 43 26.65 -38.74 -22.71
CA CYS A 43 26.79 -37.66 -21.76
C CYS A 43 26.97 -36.30 -22.46
N LEU A 44 27.90 -36.20 -23.42
CA LEU A 44 28.12 -34.98 -24.20
C LEU A 44 26.86 -34.57 -24.98
N GLY A 45 26.17 -35.50 -25.63
CA GLY A 45 24.95 -35.25 -26.38
C GLY A 45 23.79 -34.78 -25.49
N ASN A 46 23.61 -35.39 -24.32
CA ASN A 46 22.56 -35.02 -23.36
C ASN A 46 22.88 -33.66 -22.69
N THR A 47 24.14 -33.41 -22.31
CA THR A 47 24.59 -32.09 -21.83
C THR A 47 24.39 -31.02 -22.91
N TYR A 48 24.78 -31.28 -24.15
CA TYR A 48 24.59 -30.38 -25.29
C TYR A 48 23.10 -30.10 -25.53
N SER A 49 22.23 -31.11 -25.56
CA SER A 49 20.80 -30.91 -25.76
C SER A 49 20.16 -30.07 -24.65
N ASN A 50 20.55 -30.26 -23.39
CA ASN A 50 19.99 -29.50 -22.28
C ASN A 50 20.54 -28.06 -22.18
N PHE A 51 21.78 -27.80 -22.62
CA PHE A 51 22.35 -26.45 -22.68
C PHE A 51 21.90 -25.64 -23.92
N VAL A 52 21.72 -26.29 -25.07
CA VAL A 52 21.45 -25.62 -26.36
C VAL A 52 19.97 -25.62 -26.73
N ARG A 53 19.16 -26.54 -26.19
CA ARG A 53 17.70 -26.57 -26.36
C ARG A 53 16.99 -26.76 -25.01
N PRO A 54 16.82 -25.69 -24.21
CA PRO A 54 15.93 -25.76 -23.05
C PRO A 54 14.51 -26.15 -23.49
N LYS A 55 14.01 -27.29 -22.99
CA LYS A 55 12.64 -27.75 -23.26
C LYS A 55 11.61 -26.82 -22.61
N GLY A 56 11.16 -25.82 -23.37
CA GLY A 56 10.17 -24.84 -22.93
C GLY A 56 9.24 -24.32 -24.05
N SER A 57 9.35 -24.83 -25.28
CA SER A 57 8.65 -24.28 -26.46
C SER A 57 7.41 -25.05 -26.92
N GLU A 58 7.12 -26.24 -26.40
CA GLU A 58 6.07 -27.13 -26.94
C GLU A 58 4.81 -27.22 -26.04
N ASP A 59 4.96 -27.22 -24.71
CA ASP A 59 3.85 -27.34 -23.75
C ASP A 59 2.91 -26.11 -23.68
N ALA A 60 3.18 -25.06 -24.45
CA ALA A 60 2.37 -23.83 -24.48
C ALA A 60 1.04 -23.98 -25.25
N SER A 61 0.87 -25.05 -26.04
CA SER A 61 -0.21 -25.16 -27.05
C SER A 61 -1.37 -26.12 -26.70
N SER A 62 -1.15 -27.10 -25.81
CA SER A 62 -2.07 -28.25 -25.64
C SER A 62 -3.01 -28.17 -24.43
N GLY A 63 -3.00 -27.07 -23.67
CA GLY A 63 -3.63 -26.96 -22.35
C GLY A 63 -5.11 -26.54 -22.26
N ARG A 64 -5.84 -26.39 -23.39
CA ARG A 64 -7.17 -25.71 -23.41
C ARG A 64 -8.36 -26.63 -23.03
N ARG A 65 -8.30 -27.33 -21.88
CA ARG A 65 -9.48 -28.02 -21.30
C ARG A 65 -10.39 -27.01 -20.59
N LYS A 66 -11.67 -26.95 -20.98
CA LYS A 66 -12.71 -26.16 -20.31
C LYS A 66 -13.19 -26.88 -19.03
N GLU A 67 -12.63 -26.53 -17.88
CA GLU A 67 -13.33 -26.74 -16.60
C GLU A 67 -14.33 -25.61 -16.37
N LYS A 68 -15.54 -25.94 -15.88
CA LYS A 68 -16.57 -24.95 -15.51
C LYS A 68 -16.25 -24.40 -14.13
N GLY A 69 -15.74 -23.17 -14.05
CA GLY A 69 -15.62 -22.44 -12.79
C GLY A 69 -16.99 -22.14 -12.17
N LYS A 70 -17.04 -22.06 -10.84
CA LYS A 70 -18.17 -21.45 -10.13
C LYS A 70 -18.10 -19.92 -10.28
N PRO A 71 -19.23 -19.19 -10.30
CA PRO A 71 -19.21 -17.74 -10.18
C PRO A 71 -18.78 -17.35 -8.76
N GLY A 72 -17.81 -16.45 -8.63
CA GLY A 72 -17.36 -15.94 -7.33
C GLY A 72 -15.96 -15.29 -7.33
N ASP A 73 -15.01 -15.78 -8.12
CA ASP A 73 -13.65 -15.22 -8.16
C ASP A 73 -13.54 -14.07 -9.19
N GLU A 74 -13.09 -12.91 -8.73
CA GLU A 74 -12.68 -11.78 -9.57
C GLU A 74 -11.43 -12.10 -10.41
N PRO A 75 -11.18 -11.38 -11.53
CA PRO A 75 -10.05 -11.65 -12.44
C PRO A 75 -8.70 -11.16 -11.89
N GLY A 76 -8.30 -11.64 -10.71
CA GLY A 76 -6.97 -11.41 -10.14
C GLY A 76 -5.87 -11.92 -11.07
N THR A 77 -4.92 -11.05 -11.41
CA THR A 77 -3.78 -11.37 -12.27
C THR A 77 -3.04 -12.61 -11.76
N LYS A 78 -3.01 -13.68 -12.57
CA LYS A 78 -2.37 -14.96 -12.20
C LYS A 78 -0.88 -14.77 -11.98
N LYS A 79 -0.47 -14.63 -10.70
CA LYS A 79 0.94 -14.49 -10.30
C LYS A 79 1.79 -15.57 -10.96
N GLU A 80 2.74 -15.13 -11.78
CA GLU A 80 3.54 -16.02 -12.61
C GLU A 80 4.35 -17.00 -11.74
N ARG A 81 4.37 -18.27 -12.12
CA ARG A 81 5.07 -19.31 -11.35
C ARG A 81 6.57 -19.21 -11.61
N VAL A 82 7.29 -18.48 -10.74
CA VAL A 82 8.77 -18.47 -10.74
C VAL A 82 9.31 -19.90 -10.78
N LYS A 83 10.12 -20.18 -11.80
CA LYS A 83 10.78 -21.46 -12.07
C LYS A 83 12.26 -21.23 -12.36
N VAL A 84 13.02 -22.32 -12.40
CA VAL A 84 14.36 -22.34 -13.01
C VAL A 84 14.15 -22.48 -14.52
N ASP A 85 14.07 -21.36 -15.22
CA ASP A 85 13.81 -21.26 -16.66
C ASP A 85 14.78 -20.28 -17.36
N ALA A 86 14.58 -20.04 -18.66
CA ALA A 86 15.43 -19.14 -19.44
C ALA A 86 15.40 -17.68 -18.94
N VAL A 87 14.27 -17.23 -18.37
CA VAL A 87 14.12 -15.88 -17.81
C VAL A 87 14.91 -15.76 -16.51
N PHE A 88 14.87 -16.79 -15.65
CA PHE A 88 15.74 -16.88 -14.48
C PHE A 88 17.23 -16.77 -14.85
N TYR A 89 17.70 -17.51 -15.86
CA TYR A 89 19.10 -17.42 -16.29
C TYR A 89 19.47 -16.06 -16.90
N ALA A 90 18.55 -15.39 -17.60
CA ALA A 90 18.75 -14.03 -18.09
C ALA A 90 18.88 -13.02 -16.93
N ARG A 91 17.94 -13.05 -15.97
CA ARG A 91 17.96 -12.21 -14.75
C ARG A 91 19.21 -12.44 -13.91
N LEU A 92 19.57 -13.72 -13.68
CA LEU A 92 20.78 -14.08 -12.94
C LEU A 92 22.04 -13.59 -13.67
N ARG A 93 22.10 -13.69 -15.00
CA ARG A 93 23.23 -13.17 -15.80
C ARG A 93 23.34 -11.64 -15.73
N HIS A 94 22.23 -10.92 -15.60
CA HIS A 94 22.25 -9.47 -15.36
C HIS A 94 22.88 -9.15 -14.00
N ILE A 95 22.37 -9.75 -12.92
CA ILE A 95 22.87 -9.50 -11.56
C ILE A 95 24.33 -10.00 -11.39
N LEU A 96 24.72 -11.10 -12.05
CA LEU A 96 26.11 -11.57 -12.03
C LEU A 96 27.11 -10.59 -12.65
N ARG A 97 26.70 -9.77 -13.63
CA ARG A 97 27.58 -8.72 -14.20
C ARG A 97 27.84 -7.57 -13.23
N ILE A 98 26.92 -7.31 -12.29
CA ILE A 98 27.07 -6.32 -11.22
C ILE A 98 28.00 -6.87 -10.14
N VAL A 99 27.70 -8.09 -9.69
CA VAL A 99 28.40 -8.76 -8.60
C VAL A 99 29.84 -9.16 -8.99
N ILE A 100 30.05 -9.59 -10.24
CA ILE A 100 31.35 -10.01 -10.80
C ILE A 100 31.58 -9.28 -12.15
N PRO A 101 32.02 -8.00 -12.13
CA PRO A 101 32.09 -7.18 -13.34
C PRO A 101 33.24 -7.54 -14.28
N SER A 102 34.31 -8.19 -13.79
CA SER A 102 35.39 -8.69 -14.65
C SER A 102 36.16 -9.84 -14.01
N TRP A 103 36.89 -10.59 -14.83
CA TRP A 103 37.80 -11.66 -14.40
C TRP A 103 38.99 -11.17 -13.56
N ARG A 104 39.24 -9.85 -13.53
CA ARG A 104 40.26 -9.21 -12.67
C ARG A 104 39.67 -8.62 -11.38
N SER A 105 38.37 -8.81 -11.11
CA SER A 105 37.74 -8.31 -9.90
C SER A 105 38.18 -9.12 -8.66
N LYS A 106 38.13 -8.48 -7.49
CA LYS A 106 38.45 -9.10 -6.19
C LYS A 106 37.59 -10.35 -5.94
N GLU A 107 36.35 -10.33 -6.41
CA GLU A 107 35.35 -11.39 -6.29
C GLU A 107 35.67 -12.58 -7.22
N ALA A 108 36.07 -12.30 -8.47
CA ALA A 108 36.58 -13.32 -9.39
C ALA A 108 37.85 -14.00 -8.84
N MET A 109 38.75 -13.24 -8.22
CA MET A 109 39.95 -13.78 -7.56
C MET A 109 39.58 -14.64 -6.33
N MET A 110 38.66 -14.18 -5.47
CA MET A 110 38.18 -14.98 -4.33
C MET A 110 37.50 -16.27 -4.79
N LEU A 111 36.70 -16.24 -5.85
CA LEU A 111 36.14 -17.44 -6.48
C LEU A 111 37.24 -18.40 -6.97
N ALA A 112 38.27 -17.92 -7.68
CA ALA A 112 39.35 -18.76 -8.18
C ALA A 112 40.14 -19.44 -7.04
N ILE A 113 40.41 -18.71 -5.95
CA ILE A 113 41.02 -19.27 -4.74
C ILE A 113 40.10 -20.33 -4.13
N HIS A 114 38.79 -20.07 -4.03
CA HIS A 114 37.79 -21.02 -3.54
C HIS A 114 37.74 -22.30 -4.40
N SER A 115 37.75 -22.18 -5.73
CA SER A 115 37.84 -23.30 -6.67
C SER A 115 39.08 -24.16 -6.43
N SER A 116 40.23 -23.53 -6.15
CA SER A 116 41.49 -24.25 -5.89
C SER A 116 41.43 -25.09 -4.61
N PHE A 117 40.87 -24.55 -3.52
CA PHE A 117 40.61 -25.32 -2.28
C PHE A 117 39.55 -26.42 -2.49
N LEU A 118 38.60 -26.22 -3.41
CA LEU A 118 37.59 -27.22 -3.77
C LEU A 118 38.24 -28.45 -4.42
N VAL A 119 39.12 -28.23 -5.40
CA VAL A 119 39.88 -29.29 -6.07
C VAL A 119 40.80 -29.99 -5.07
N PHE A 120 41.55 -29.23 -4.27
CA PHE A 120 42.44 -29.78 -3.24
C PHE A 120 41.67 -30.66 -2.24
N ARG A 121 40.46 -30.26 -1.82
CA ARG A 121 39.59 -31.06 -0.95
C ARG A 121 39.19 -32.40 -1.56
N THR A 122 38.80 -32.43 -2.84
CA THR A 122 38.39 -33.69 -3.49
C THR A 122 39.61 -34.59 -3.76
N VAL A 123 40.80 -34.03 -4.04
CA VAL A 123 42.06 -34.78 -4.07
C VAL A 123 42.40 -35.41 -2.72
N LEU A 124 42.32 -34.66 -1.61
CA LEU A 124 42.49 -35.21 -0.26
C LEU A 124 41.45 -36.30 0.05
N SER A 125 40.20 -36.14 -0.40
CA SER A 125 39.13 -37.13 -0.21
C SER A 125 39.41 -38.44 -0.95
N LEU A 126 39.93 -38.37 -2.18
CA LEU A 126 40.39 -39.53 -2.95
C LEU A 126 41.58 -40.23 -2.26
N TYR A 127 42.54 -39.47 -1.73
CA TYR A 127 43.70 -40.03 -1.03
C TYR A 127 43.30 -40.75 0.28
N VAL A 128 42.33 -40.21 1.03
CA VAL A 128 41.76 -40.90 2.20
C VAL A 128 41.05 -42.20 1.80
N ALA A 129 40.30 -42.23 0.69
CA ALA A 129 39.63 -43.46 0.23
C ALA A 129 40.61 -44.58 -0.23
N ASP A 130 41.81 -44.21 -0.66
CA ASP A 130 42.90 -45.14 -0.97
C ASP A 130 43.62 -45.61 0.31
N LEU A 131 43.91 -44.70 1.25
CA LEU A 131 44.45 -45.04 2.58
C LEU A 131 43.51 -45.96 3.39
N ASP A 132 42.21 -45.67 3.42
CA ASP A 132 41.18 -46.51 4.06
C ASP A 132 41.30 -47.97 3.56
N GLY A 133 41.48 -48.17 2.24
CA GLY A 133 41.70 -49.48 1.63
C GLY A 133 43.00 -50.15 2.06
N ARG A 134 44.13 -49.44 2.02
CA ARG A 134 45.44 -49.95 2.43
C ARG A 134 45.52 -50.32 3.91
N ILE A 135 44.83 -49.57 4.78
CA ILE A 135 44.74 -49.88 6.22
C ILE A 135 44.03 -51.21 6.43
N VAL A 136 42.88 -51.43 5.78
CA VAL A 136 42.17 -52.72 5.86
C VAL A 136 42.95 -53.86 5.19
N ALA A 137 43.66 -53.60 4.10
CA ALA A 137 44.55 -54.59 3.47
C ALA A 137 45.67 -55.04 4.43
N SER A 138 46.31 -54.09 5.12
CA SER A 138 47.36 -54.35 6.12
C SER A 138 46.79 -55.17 7.29
N LEU A 139 45.59 -54.82 7.76
CA LEU A 139 44.89 -55.52 8.83
C LEU A 139 44.56 -56.98 8.47
N VAL A 140 44.03 -57.22 7.27
CA VAL A 140 43.67 -58.57 6.78
C VAL A 140 44.90 -59.46 6.57
N ARG A 141 46.07 -58.88 6.28
CA ARG A 141 47.35 -59.59 6.20
C ARG A 141 48.11 -59.67 7.53
N ALA A 142 47.55 -59.14 8.62
CA ALA A 142 48.20 -59.02 9.94
C ALA A 142 49.53 -58.23 9.94
N GLU A 143 49.71 -57.32 8.98
CA GLU A 143 50.91 -56.49 8.82
C GLU A 143 50.91 -55.29 9.81
N THR A 144 51.35 -55.52 11.05
CA THR A 144 51.25 -54.54 12.16
C THR A 144 51.98 -53.21 11.89
N VAL A 145 53.20 -53.25 11.35
CA VAL A 145 53.99 -52.03 11.09
C VAL A 145 53.41 -51.21 9.92
N PRO A 146 53.11 -51.79 8.74
CA PRO A 146 52.36 -51.10 7.69
C PRO A 146 51.00 -50.54 8.15
N PHE A 147 50.26 -51.29 8.98
CA PHE A 147 48.99 -50.82 9.57
C PHE A 147 49.19 -49.54 10.40
N LEU A 148 50.12 -49.54 11.35
CA LEU A 148 50.40 -48.36 12.20
C LEU A 148 50.92 -47.15 11.38
N LEU A 149 51.79 -47.38 10.40
CA LEU A 149 52.31 -46.31 9.53
C LEU A 149 51.21 -45.72 8.63
N ASN A 150 50.29 -46.54 8.13
CA ASN A 150 49.15 -46.06 7.32
C ASN A 150 48.11 -45.33 8.19
N LEU A 151 47.89 -45.76 9.43
CA LEU A 151 47.05 -45.06 10.40
C LEU A 151 47.63 -43.68 10.78
N LEU A 152 48.96 -43.59 10.98
CA LEU A 152 49.64 -42.31 11.22
C LEU A 152 49.52 -41.36 10.00
N ARG A 153 49.68 -41.88 8.78
CA ARG A 153 49.44 -41.11 7.54
C ARG A 153 48.01 -40.59 7.45
N TRP A 154 47.01 -41.41 7.79
CA TRP A 154 45.60 -41.03 7.82
C TRP A 154 45.35 -39.87 8.81
N LEU A 155 45.93 -39.94 10.02
CA LEU A 155 45.83 -38.88 11.01
C LEU A 155 46.51 -37.57 10.55
N LEU A 156 47.70 -37.67 9.93
CA LEU A 156 48.40 -36.50 9.39
C LEU A 156 47.61 -35.80 8.26
N VAL A 157 46.87 -36.55 7.44
CA VAL A 157 45.99 -36.01 6.38
C VAL A 157 44.81 -35.22 6.95
N ALA A 158 44.38 -35.50 8.19
CA ALA A 158 43.29 -34.77 8.82
C ALA A 158 43.62 -33.27 9.03
N ILE A 159 44.89 -32.90 9.18
CA ILE A 159 45.33 -31.50 9.38
C ILE A 159 45.04 -30.63 8.14
N PRO A 160 45.59 -30.91 6.93
CA PRO A 160 45.25 -30.14 5.73
C PRO A 160 43.78 -30.31 5.32
N ALA A 161 43.14 -31.45 5.59
CA ALA A 161 41.73 -31.66 5.27
C ALA A 161 40.77 -30.80 6.11
N THR A 162 41.03 -30.67 7.42
CA THR A 162 40.24 -29.80 8.31
C THR A 162 40.49 -28.33 8.02
N TYR A 163 41.75 -27.91 7.83
CA TYR A 163 42.08 -26.56 7.38
C TYR A 163 41.35 -26.19 6.08
N THR A 164 41.40 -27.07 5.08
CA THR A 164 40.72 -26.86 3.79
C THR A 164 39.20 -26.74 3.94
N ASN A 165 38.58 -27.55 4.81
CA ASN A 165 37.14 -27.45 5.08
C ASN A 165 36.76 -26.10 5.72
N SER A 166 37.52 -25.65 6.72
CA SER A 166 37.30 -24.36 7.39
C SER A 166 37.57 -23.18 6.48
N MET A 167 38.63 -23.24 5.66
CA MET A 167 38.99 -22.19 4.71
C MET A 167 37.94 -22.02 3.61
N LEU A 168 37.34 -23.10 3.10
CA LEU A 168 36.19 -23.03 2.19
C LEU A 168 34.99 -22.33 2.83
N GLY A 169 34.65 -22.63 4.09
CA GLY A 169 33.57 -21.95 4.81
C GLY A 169 33.85 -20.44 5.01
N TYR A 170 35.09 -20.09 5.32
CA TYR A 170 35.54 -18.70 5.45
C TYR A 170 35.45 -17.94 4.12
N ILE A 171 36.01 -18.49 3.03
CA ILE A 171 36.01 -17.85 1.71
C ILE A 171 34.58 -17.70 1.19
N GLN A 172 33.74 -18.73 1.30
CA GLN A 172 32.31 -18.65 0.93
C GLN A 172 31.59 -17.50 1.65
N THR A 173 31.84 -17.32 2.95
CA THR A 173 31.26 -16.23 3.74
C THR A 173 31.78 -14.87 3.29
N LYS A 174 33.09 -14.74 3.01
CA LYS A 174 33.69 -13.50 2.47
C LYS A 174 33.17 -13.14 1.08
N ILE A 175 32.96 -14.13 0.21
CA ILE A 175 32.35 -13.96 -1.11
C ILE A 175 30.90 -13.45 -0.95
N GLY A 176 30.09 -14.07 -0.09
CA GLY A 176 28.71 -13.62 0.17
C GLY A 176 28.61 -12.19 0.71
N ILE A 177 29.57 -11.76 1.54
CA ILE A 177 29.67 -10.37 2.00
C ILE A 177 30.02 -9.42 0.85
N ALA A 178 31.04 -9.74 0.03
CA ALA A 178 31.45 -8.89 -1.08
C ALA A 178 30.36 -8.75 -2.16
N TYR A 179 29.64 -9.85 -2.43
CA TYR A 179 28.45 -9.85 -3.29
C TYR A 179 27.36 -8.91 -2.75
N ARG A 180 27.06 -9.01 -1.46
CA ARG A 180 26.07 -8.14 -0.80
C ARG A 180 26.48 -6.68 -0.88
N THR A 181 27.72 -6.35 -0.53
CA THR A 181 28.23 -4.97 -0.53
C THR A 181 27.99 -4.29 -1.87
N ARG A 182 28.45 -4.88 -3.00
CA ARG A 182 28.26 -4.26 -4.32
C ARG A 182 26.81 -4.17 -4.77
N LEU A 183 26.03 -5.22 -4.52
CA LEU A 183 24.64 -5.25 -4.96
C LEU A 183 23.78 -4.24 -4.16
N THR A 184 24.04 -4.11 -2.85
CA THR A 184 23.44 -3.06 -2.01
C THR A 184 23.93 -1.67 -2.41
N GLU A 185 25.22 -1.48 -2.65
CA GLU A 185 25.83 -0.20 -3.07
C GLU A 185 25.22 0.32 -4.37
N GLN A 186 25.16 -0.49 -5.43
CA GLN A 186 24.53 -0.08 -6.69
C GLN A 186 23.03 0.20 -6.52
N ILE A 187 22.31 -0.62 -5.74
CA ILE A 187 20.87 -0.44 -5.53
C ILE A 187 20.57 0.81 -4.69
N LEU A 188 21.38 1.13 -3.67
CA LEU A 188 21.25 2.37 -2.91
C LEU A 188 21.53 3.61 -3.78
N ASN A 189 22.59 3.58 -4.59
CA ASN A 189 22.91 4.66 -5.54
C ASN A 189 21.80 4.85 -6.60
N THR A 190 21.01 3.81 -6.88
CA THR A 190 19.85 3.87 -7.78
C THR A 190 18.58 4.36 -7.06
N TYR A 191 18.40 3.98 -5.79
CA TYR A 191 17.22 4.24 -4.97
C TYR A 191 17.19 5.66 -4.37
N LEU A 192 18.35 6.14 -3.91
CA LEU A 192 18.53 7.48 -3.34
C LEU A 192 19.05 8.50 -4.39
N GLY A 193 19.65 8.00 -5.47
CA GLY A 193 20.33 8.80 -6.49
C GLY A 193 21.83 8.98 -6.20
N THR A 194 22.55 9.50 -7.19
CA THR A 194 23.91 10.03 -7.05
C THR A 194 23.87 11.52 -6.68
N GLU A 195 25.03 12.11 -6.33
CA GLU A 195 25.18 13.48 -5.78
C GLU A 195 24.45 14.60 -6.56
N ASN A 196 24.20 14.43 -7.88
CA ASN A 196 23.47 15.40 -8.71
C ASN A 196 21.93 15.26 -8.71
N GLY A 197 21.36 14.31 -7.96
CA GLY A 197 20.02 14.45 -7.35
C GLY A 197 18.75 14.49 -8.22
N GLU A 198 18.80 14.22 -9.53
CA GLU A 198 17.62 14.39 -10.40
C GLU A 198 16.48 13.37 -10.15
N ASP A 199 16.81 12.15 -9.71
CA ASP A 199 15.85 11.03 -9.71
C ASP A 199 15.50 10.52 -8.30
N LYS A 200 14.38 11.02 -7.76
CA LYS A 200 13.85 10.72 -6.41
C LYS A 200 13.17 9.34 -6.33
N VAL A 201 13.87 8.29 -6.73
CA VAL A 201 13.34 6.93 -6.95
C VAL A 201 12.66 6.36 -5.70
N TYR A 202 13.25 6.55 -4.51
CA TYR A 202 12.66 6.10 -3.24
C TYR A 202 11.23 6.61 -3.01
N TYR A 203 11.00 7.92 -3.24
CA TYR A 203 9.68 8.51 -3.09
C TYR A 203 8.73 7.99 -4.16
N LYS A 204 9.16 8.04 -5.43
CA LYS A 204 8.35 7.63 -6.58
C LYS A 204 7.89 6.17 -6.45
N MET A 205 8.81 5.23 -6.19
CA MET A 205 8.50 3.81 -6.06
C MET A 205 7.59 3.50 -4.86
N SER A 206 7.71 4.24 -3.75
CA SER A 206 6.87 4.01 -2.56
C SER A 206 5.48 4.66 -2.61
N ASN A 207 5.20 5.58 -3.54
CA ASN A 207 3.96 6.38 -3.56
C ASN A 207 3.19 6.33 -4.89
N LEU A 208 3.86 6.00 -6.00
CA LEU A 208 3.29 6.04 -7.36
C LEU A 208 3.16 4.66 -8.02
N ASP A 209 3.83 3.62 -7.49
CA ASP A 209 3.87 2.28 -8.08
C ASP A 209 3.46 1.21 -7.04
N ASP A 210 2.56 0.30 -7.41
CA ASP A 210 2.02 -0.72 -6.49
C ASP A 210 2.74 -2.07 -6.58
N ARG A 211 3.69 -2.26 -7.51
CA ARG A 211 4.36 -3.55 -7.74
C ARG A 211 5.19 -4.00 -6.53
N ILE A 212 5.73 -3.04 -5.78
CA ILE A 212 6.63 -3.27 -4.64
C ILE A 212 6.14 -2.48 -3.43
N LYS A 213 5.47 -3.16 -2.50
CA LYS A 213 4.96 -2.52 -1.27
C LYS A 213 6.03 -2.27 -0.21
N ASN A 214 7.03 -3.17 -0.11
CA ASN A 214 8.05 -3.17 0.95
C ASN A 214 9.47 -3.20 0.33
N PRO A 215 9.94 -2.11 -0.29
CA PRO A 215 11.27 -2.06 -0.92
C PRO A 215 12.39 -2.15 0.12
N ASP A 216 12.15 -1.66 1.34
CA ASP A 216 13.00 -1.79 2.53
C ASP A 216 13.36 -3.26 2.82
N GLN A 217 12.37 -4.15 2.82
CA GLN A 217 12.55 -5.58 3.08
C GLN A 217 13.36 -6.24 1.97
N MET A 218 13.16 -5.80 0.72
CA MET A 218 13.90 -6.32 -0.43
C MET A 218 15.37 -5.90 -0.38
N ILE A 219 15.65 -4.62 -0.12
CA ILE A 219 17.01 -4.05 -0.01
C ILE A 219 17.77 -4.65 1.18
N THR A 220 17.14 -4.75 2.36
CA THR A 220 17.81 -5.23 3.57
C THR A 220 17.92 -6.76 3.62
N THR A 221 16.81 -7.47 3.41
CA THR A 221 16.69 -8.90 3.71
C THR A 221 16.92 -9.76 2.47
N ASP A 222 16.32 -9.41 1.32
CA ASP A 222 16.41 -10.26 0.13
C ASP A 222 17.74 -10.12 -0.62
N ILE A 223 18.37 -8.94 -0.68
CA ILE A 223 19.75 -8.81 -1.20
C ILE A 223 20.72 -9.63 -0.34
N GLN A 224 20.58 -9.60 1.00
CA GLN A 224 21.41 -10.42 1.89
C GLN A 224 21.21 -11.91 1.64
N ARG A 225 19.95 -12.38 1.56
CA ARG A 225 19.63 -13.79 1.31
C ARG A 225 20.12 -14.21 -0.08
N PHE A 226 19.83 -13.45 -1.12
CA PHE A 226 20.34 -13.67 -2.48
C PHE A 226 21.86 -13.84 -2.49
N SER A 227 22.60 -12.92 -1.88
CA SER A 227 24.07 -12.90 -1.91
C SER A 227 24.67 -14.09 -1.16
N ALA A 228 24.09 -14.48 -0.03
CA ALA A 228 24.50 -15.65 0.74
C ALA A 228 24.18 -16.97 0.01
N HIS A 229 22.97 -17.11 -0.54
CA HIS A 229 22.57 -18.29 -1.33
C HIS A 229 23.40 -18.41 -2.62
N LEU A 230 23.71 -17.30 -3.32
CA LEU A 230 24.55 -17.31 -4.52
C LEU A 230 25.98 -17.78 -4.23
N ALA A 231 26.58 -17.30 -3.14
CA ALA A 231 27.91 -17.73 -2.71
C ALA A 231 27.93 -19.22 -2.26
N ALA A 232 26.90 -19.67 -1.55
CA ALA A 232 26.76 -21.07 -1.12
C ALA A 232 26.52 -22.02 -2.30
N MET A 233 25.66 -21.64 -3.26
CA MET A 233 25.28 -22.48 -4.38
C MET A 233 26.48 -22.80 -5.30
N TYR A 234 27.48 -21.90 -5.39
CA TYR A 234 28.74 -22.22 -6.07
C TYR A 234 29.43 -23.43 -5.43
N SER A 235 29.63 -23.44 -4.10
CA SER A 235 30.19 -24.58 -3.38
C SER A 235 29.35 -25.84 -3.53
N ASN A 236 28.04 -25.69 -3.35
CA ASN A 236 27.08 -26.78 -3.26
C ASN A 236 26.76 -27.43 -4.61
N LEU A 237 27.03 -26.75 -5.73
CA LEU A 237 26.95 -27.33 -7.07
C LEU A 237 28.33 -27.77 -7.59
N ALA A 238 29.36 -26.92 -7.49
CA ALA A 238 30.66 -27.21 -8.09
C ALA A 238 31.38 -28.38 -7.40
N LYS A 239 31.32 -28.49 -6.06
CA LYS A 239 31.98 -29.60 -5.36
C LYS A 239 31.32 -30.94 -5.66
N PRO A 240 29.97 -31.10 -5.56
CA PRO A 240 29.37 -32.39 -5.81
C PRO A 240 29.41 -32.82 -7.28
N VAL A 241 29.40 -31.88 -8.23
CA VAL A 241 29.66 -32.18 -9.64
C VAL A 241 31.11 -32.67 -9.84
N LEU A 242 32.10 -32.04 -9.22
CA LEU A 242 33.50 -32.50 -9.28
C LEU A 242 33.69 -33.87 -8.61
N ASP A 243 33.13 -34.06 -7.41
CA ASP A 243 33.07 -35.33 -6.69
C ASP A 243 32.45 -36.43 -7.60
N VAL A 244 31.29 -36.16 -8.20
CA VAL A 244 30.58 -37.07 -9.13
C VAL A 244 31.47 -37.45 -10.32
N ILE A 245 32.10 -36.48 -10.98
CA ILE A 245 32.95 -36.75 -12.16
C ILE A 245 34.14 -37.63 -11.76
N LEU A 246 34.86 -37.27 -10.69
CA LEU A 246 36.09 -37.98 -10.29
C LEU A 246 35.82 -39.36 -9.68
N TYR A 247 34.78 -39.52 -8.85
CA TYR A 247 34.44 -40.83 -8.30
C TYR A 247 33.88 -41.78 -9.37
N ASN A 248 33.07 -41.30 -10.33
CA ASN A 248 32.64 -42.15 -11.45
C ASN A 248 33.79 -42.55 -12.37
N TYR A 249 34.75 -41.66 -12.63
CA TYR A 249 35.96 -41.99 -13.37
C TYR A 249 36.79 -43.09 -12.68
N GLN A 250 37.04 -42.94 -11.37
CA GLN A 250 37.79 -43.93 -10.58
C GLN A 250 37.04 -45.27 -10.48
N LEU A 251 35.72 -45.26 -10.29
CA LEU A 251 34.89 -46.47 -10.24
C LEU A 251 34.85 -47.18 -11.61
N SER A 252 34.84 -46.44 -12.73
CA SER A 252 34.95 -46.98 -14.09
C SER A 252 36.28 -47.69 -14.34
N ARG A 253 37.36 -47.21 -13.70
CA ARG A 253 38.68 -47.86 -13.75
C ARG A 253 38.72 -49.16 -12.94
N ASN A 254 38.06 -49.19 -11.78
CA ASN A 254 38.13 -50.32 -10.84
C ASN A 254 37.11 -51.45 -11.10
N VAL A 255 35.89 -51.11 -11.54
CA VAL A 255 34.79 -52.08 -11.76
C VAL A 255 34.55 -52.32 -13.26
N GLY A 256 34.72 -51.28 -14.08
CA GLY A 256 34.48 -51.29 -15.52
C GLY A 256 33.29 -50.44 -15.96
N ALA A 257 33.16 -50.25 -17.28
CA ALA A 257 32.18 -49.35 -17.88
C ALA A 257 30.71 -49.77 -17.66
N GLU A 258 30.43 -51.06 -17.52
CA GLU A 258 29.08 -51.60 -17.35
C GLU A 258 28.46 -51.18 -16.00
N GLY A 259 29.24 -51.28 -14.91
CA GLY A 259 28.81 -50.84 -13.58
C GLY A 259 28.53 -49.33 -13.53
N LEU A 260 29.31 -48.53 -14.28
CA LEU A 260 29.08 -47.09 -14.45
C LEU A 260 27.77 -46.81 -15.20
N ILE A 261 27.49 -47.53 -16.29
CA ILE A 261 26.25 -47.36 -17.07
C ILE A 261 25.03 -47.75 -16.22
N LEU A 262 25.08 -48.89 -15.53
CA LEU A 262 24.00 -49.36 -14.66
C LEU A 262 23.74 -48.39 -13.50
N LEU A 263 24.78 -47.91 -12.83
CA LEU A 263 24.68 -46.90 -11.77
C LEU A 263 24.08 -45.60 -12.29
N THR A 264 24.53 -45.12 -13.46
CA THR A 264 24.03 -43.87 -14.06
C THR A 264 22.57 -43.98 -14.46
N ALA A 265 22.14 -45.10 -15.06
CA ALA A 265 20.74 -45.33 -15.41
C ALA A 265 19.85 -45.36 -14.16
N LEU A 266 20.31 -45.98 -13.07
CA LEU A 266 19.58 -46.05 -11.80
C LEU A 266 19.46 -44.69 -11.11
N VAL A 267 20.53 -43.89 -11.11
CA VAL A 267 20.51 -42.49 -10.65
C VAL A 267 19.55 -41.64 -11.50
N GLN A 268 19.51 -41.82 -12.83
CA GLN A 268 18.56 -41.09 -13.70
C GLN A 268 17.09 -41.47 -13.43
N LEU A 269 16.77 -42.77 -13.33
CA LEU A 269 15.41 -43.26 -13.04
C LEU A 269 14.90 -42.73 -11.69
N SER A 270 15.73 -42.78 -10.66
CA SER A 270 15.39 -42.28 -9.33
C SER A 270 15.35 -40.75 -9.25
N ALA A 271 16.18 -40.02 -10.01
CA ALA A 271 16.07 -38.57 -10.15
C ALA A 271 14.73 -38.14 -10.78
N ILE A 272 14.25 -38.88 -11.79
CA ILE A 272 12.93 -38.64 -12.40
C ILE A 272 11.80 -38.89 -11.38
N LEU A 273 11.89 -40.00 -10.62
CA LEU A 273 10.94 -40.33 -9.55
C LEU A 273 10.89 -39.24 -8.46
N LEU A 274 12.05 -38.84 -7.91
CA LEU A 274 12.13 -37.80 -6.88
C LEU A 274 11.63 -36.44 -7.41
N LYS A 275 11.95 -36.07 -8.66
CA LYS A 275 11.42 -34.86 -9.29
C LYS A 275 9.90 -34.88 -9.40
N SER A 276 9.29 -36.04 -9.68
CA SER A 276 7.83 -36.20 -9.70
C SER A 276 7.17 -36.14 -8.31
N LEU A 277 7.93 -36.40 -7.24
CA LEU A 277 7.46 -36.37 -5.86
C LEU A 277 7.77 -35.05 -5.12
N THR A 278 8.55 -34.14 -5.73
CA THR A 278 9.05 -32.93 -5.07
C THR A 278 7.99 -31.81 -5.02
N PRO A 279 7.59 -31.34 -3.82
CA PRO A 279 6.64 -30.23 -3.67
C PRO A 279 7.20 -28.88 -4.17
N PRO A 280 6.35 -27.88 -4.49
CA PRO A 280 6.77 -26.56 -4.98
C PRO A 280 7.30 -25.65 -3.85
N PHE A 281 8.41 -26.04 -3.22
CA PHE A 281 8.99 -25.35 -2.05
C PHE A 281 9.23 -23.85 -2.24
N GLY A 282 9.63 -23.40 -3.44
CA GLY A 282 9.84 -21.97 -3.74
C GLY A 282 8.57 -21.13 -3.58
N GLN A 283 7.38 -21.69 -3.87
CA GLN A 283 6.10 -21.01 -3.62
C GLN A 283 5.80 -20.94 -2.12
N TYR A 284 6.11 -22.00 -1.37
CA TYR A 284 5.93 -22.02 0.07
C TYR A 284 6.82 -21.00 0.78
N ALA A 285 8.09 -20.87 0.38
CA ALA A 285 9.00 -19.86 0.88
C ALA A 285 8.56 -18.42 0.54
N ALA A 286 7.97 -18.20 -0.65
CA ALA A 286 7.42 -16.90 -1.02
C ALA A 286 6.21 -16.50 -0.17
N THR A 287 5.28 -17.43 0.09
CA THR A 287 4.13 -17.20 1.00
C THR A 287 4.58 -16.99 2.44
N GLU A 288 5.58 -17.73 2.91
CA GLU A 288 6.17 -17.58 4.25
C GLU A 288 6.80 -16.19 4.43
N ALA A 289 7.55 -15.72 3.43
CA ALA A 289 8.14 -14.38 3.44
C ALA A 289 7.08 -13.26 3.42
N ALA A 290 5.97 -13.45 2.69
CA ALA A 290 4.86 -12.50 2.64
C ALA A 290 4.09 -12.42 3.97
N LEU A 291 3.80 -13.56 4.60
CA LEU A 291 3.16 -13.61 5.93
C LEU A 291 4.07 -13.02 7.01
N THR A 292 5.37 -13.27 6.93
CA THR A 292 6.38 -12.64 7.80
C THR A 292 6.43 -11.11 7.60
N GLY A 293 6.27 -10.64 6.36
CA GLY A 293 6.16 -9.20 6.04
C GLY A 293 4.90 -8.56 6.64
N SER A 294 3.74 -9.21 6.53
CA SER A 294 2.48 -8.75 7.15
C SER A 294 2.63 -8.57 8.66
N LEU A 295 3.13 -9.60 9.36
CA LEU A 295 3.32 -9.57 10.81
C LEU A 295 4.27 -8.42 11.25
N ARG A 296 5.33 -8.17 10.48
CA ARG A 296 6.25 -7.04 10.71
C ARG A 296 5.59 -5.68 10.47
N ALA A 297 4.79 -5.53 9.42
CA ALA A 297 4.08 -4.30 9.13
C ALA A 297 3.04 -3.99 10.23
N THR A 298 2.25 -4.99 10.64
CA THR A 298 1.28 -4.89 11.74
C THR A 298 1.96 -4.46 13.05
N HIS A 299 3.14 -5.01 13.36
CA HIS A 299 3.90 -4.65 14.55
C HIS A 299 4.63 -3.28 14.44
N SER A 300 5.05 -2.87 13.24
CA SER A 300 5.67 -1.55 13.03
C SER A 300 4.65 -0.43 13.20
N ARG A 301 3.44 -0.60 12.64
CA ARG A 301 2.31 0.31 12.85
C ARG A 301 1.96 0.51 14.33
N LEU A 302 2.07 -0.54 15.14
CA LEU A 302 1.85 -0.48 16.58
C LEU A 302 2.88 0.41 17.29
N LEU A 303 4.14 0.40 16.84
CA LEU A 303 5.20 1.29 17.33
C LEU A 303 5.08 2.72 16.79
N GLU A 304 4.53 2.90 15.58
CA GLU A 304 4.29 4.22 14.98
C GLU A 304 3.15 4.99 15.66
N HIS A 305 2.18 4.28 16.24
CA HIS A 305 0.99 4.84 16.90
C HIS A 305 0.87 4.44 18.38
N SER A 306 1.99 4.13 19.05
CA SER A 306 1.97 3.58 20.41
C SER A 306 1.36 4.52 21.44
N GLU A 307 1.49 5.84 21.22
CA GLU A 307 0.91 6.86 22.10
C GLU A 307 -0.61 6.92 21.95
N GLU A 308 -1.13 6.98 20.72
CA GLU A 308 -2.57 6.97 20.47
C GLU A 308 -3.22 5.65 20.93
N ILE A 309 -2.57 4.50 20.68
CA ILE A 309 -3.07 3.19 21.11
C ILE A 309 -3.19 3.12 22.65
N ALA A 310 -2.20 3.63 23.39
CA ALA A 310 -2.24 3.68 24.85
C ALA A 310 -3.30 4.65 25.38
N PHE A 311 -3.47 5.84 24.76
CA PHE A 311 -4.53 6.78 25.11
C PHE A 311 -5.96 6.24 24.87
N PHE A 312 -6.12 5.26 23.98
CA PHE A 312 -7.40 4.60 23.70
C PHE A 312 -7.58 3.24 24.40
N GLU A 313 -6.65 2.80 25.27
CA GLU A 313 -6.65 1.47 25.91
C GLU A 313 -6.82 0.32 24.86
N GLY A 314 -6.14 0.47 23.72
CA GLY A 314 -6.34 -0.34 22.52
C GLY A 314 -5.57 -1.68 22.49
N GLU A 315 -4.86 -2.05 23.55
CA GLU A 315 -3.84 -3.11 23.53
C GLU A 315 -4.42 -4.49 23.16
N GLU A 316 -5.58 -4.87 23.69
CA GLU A 316 -6.20 -6.15 23.36
C GLU A 316 -6.70 -6.20 21.90
N ALA A 317 -7.15 -5.08 21.33
CA ALA A 317 -7.56 -5.02 19.93
C ALA A 317 -6.36 -5.17 18.97
N GLU A 318 -5.25 -4.49 19.28
CA GLU A 318 -4.00 -4.60 18.52
C GLU A 318 -3.34 -5.98 18.68
N LYS A 319 -3.36 -6.55 19.89
CA LYS A 319 -2.94 -7.93 20.17
C LYS A 319 -3.69 -8.94 19.31
N MET A 320 -5.02 -8.85 19.19
CA MET A 320 -5.79 -9.73 18.30
C MET A 320 -5.37 -9.65 16.83
N LEU A 321 -4.93 -8.48 16.35
CA LEU A 321 -4.42 -8.31 14.98
C LEU A 321 -3.04 -8.97 14.81
N VAL A 322 -2.14 -8.81 15.78
CA VAL A 322 -0.81 -9.43 15.79
C VAL A 322 -0.92 -10.96 15.91
N GLU A 323 -1.75 -11.46 16.81
CA GLU A 323 -2.00 -12.90 17.00
C GLU A 323 -2.60 -13.57 15.76
N ARG A 324 -3.53 -12.89 15.07
CA ARG A 324 -4.10 -13.34 13.79
C ARG A 324 -3.01 -13.56 12.72
N ASP A 325 -2.15 -12.57 12.53
CA ASP A 325 -1.10 -12.61 11.50
C ASP A 325 -0.02 -13.66 11.85
N TYR A 326 0.33 -13.78 13.14
CA TYR A 326 1.22 -14.82 13.63
C TYR A 326 0.63 -16.23 13.47
N PHE A 327 -0.65 -16.43 13.80
CA PHE A 327 -1.33 -17.71 13.61
C PHE A 327 -1.38 -18.12 12.13
N ALA A 328 -1.60 -17.17 11.22
CA ALA A 328 -1.55 -17.43 9.77
C ALA A 328 -0.16 -17.91 9.32
N LEU A 329 0.92 -17.27 9.81
CA LEU A 329 2.30 -17.67 9.56
C LEU A 329 2.61 -19.07 10.11
N VAL A 330 2.27 -19.34 11.38
CA VAL A 330 2.50 -20.64 12.04
C VAL A 330 1.72 -21.77 11.34
N LYS A 331 0.47 -21.52 10.95
CA LYS A 331 -0.37 -22.48 10.20
C LYS A 331 0.26 -22.85 8.85
N HIS A 332 0.81 -21.87 8.13
CA HIS A 332 1.52 -22.11 6.88
C HIS A 332 2.81 -22.90 7.10
N ILE A 333 3.66 -22.50 8.07
CA ILE A 333 4.89 -23.21 8.42
C ILE A 333 4.60 -24.68 8.78
N ASN A 334 3.60 -24.96 9.60
CA ASN A 334 3.24 -26.32 10.00
C ASN A 334 2.80 -27.20 8.81
N MET A 335 2.02 -26.65 7.86
CA MET A 335 1.69 -27.35 6.61
C MET A 335 2.95 -27.66 5.78
N VAL A 336 3.90 -26.73 5.72
CA VAL A 336 5.16 -26.89 4.96
C VAL A 336 6.07 -27.93 5.62
N LEU A 337 6.14 -27.97 6.96
CA LEU A 337 6.89 -28.98 7.72
C LEU A 337 6.34 -30.40 7.48
N GLN A 338 5.02 -30.58 7.54
CA GLN A 338 4.39 -31.88 7.25
C GLN A 338 4.69 -32.40 5.83
N LYS A 339 4.70 -31.50 4.83
CA LYS A 339 5.06 -31.84 3.45
C LYS A 339 6.57 -32.12 3.29
N ARG A 340 7.41 -31.38 4.01
CA ARG A 340 8.88 -31.58 4.03
C ARG A 340 9.26 -32.93 4.64
N LEU A 341 8.54 -33.40 5.67
CA LEU A 341 8.77 -34.71 6.28
C LEU A 341 8.63 -35.85 5.26
N TRP A 342 7.49 -35.95 4.58
CA TRP A 342 7.25 -37.02 3.61
C TRP A 342 8.17 -36.95 2.39
N HIS A 343 8.49 -35.75 1.92
CA HIS A 343 9.49 -35.56 0.86
C HIS A 343 10.88 -36.03 1.29
N GLY A 344 11.35 -35.65 2.48
CA GLY A 344 12.64 -36.08 3.03
C GLY A 344 12.74 -37.59 3.28
N VAL A 345 11.65 -38.24 3.74
CA VAL A 345 11.60 -39.70 3.90
C VAL A 345 11.76 -40.42 2.55
N ALA A 346 11.09 -39.94 1.49
CA ALA A 346 11.26 -40.48 0.15
C ALA A 346 12.69 -40.23 -0.40
N GLU A 347 13.24 -39.04 -0.15
CA GLU A 347 14.57 -38.62 -0.60
C GLU A 347 15.70 -39.43 0.05
N GLU A 348 15.72 -39.56 1.38
CA GLU A 348 16.71 -40.40 2.09
C GLU A 348 16.53 -41.90 1.75
N GLY A 349 15.29 -42.38 1.65
CA GLY A 349 15.00 -43.76 1.24
C GLY A 349 15.62 -44.12 -0.13
N VAL A 350 15.51 -43.20 -1.09
CA VAL A 350 16.07 -43.36 -2.44
C VAL A 350 17.60 -43.19 -2.45
N ILE A 351 18.11 -42.08 -1.95
CA ILE A 351 19.52 -41.67 -2.14
C ILE A 351 20.50 -42.44 -1.25
N LYS A 352 20.09 -42.80 -0.03
CA LYS A 352 20.95 -43.42 0.98
C LYS A 352 20.81 -44.94 0.99
N TRP A 353 19.56 -45.43 1.03
CA TRP A 353 19.29 -46.85 1.21
C TRP A 353 19.19 -47.60 -0.13
N MET A 354 18.39 -47.11 -1.09
CA MET A 354 18.23 -47.80 -2.37
C MET A 354 19.52 -47.75 -3.21
N TRP A 355 20.13 -46.58 -3.41
CA TRP A 355 21.42 -46.48 -4.12
C TRP A 355 22.55 -47.24 -3.41
N GLY A 356 22.60 -47.19 -2.07
CA GLY A 356 23.57 -47.95 -1.27
C GLY A 356 23.44 -49.46 -1.48
N CYS A 357 22.21 -49.99 -1.55
CA CYS A 357 21.94 -51.40 -1.83
C CYS A 357 22.39 -51.80 -3.24
N PHE A 358 21.89 -51.13 -4.29
CA PHE A 358 22.25 -51.45 -5.68
C PHE A 358 23.76 -51.27 -5.95
N GLY A 359 24.37 -50.27 -5.35
CA GLY A 359 25.80 -50.03 -5.43
C GLY A 359 26.64 -51.11 -4.76
N LEU A 360 26.21 -51.64 -3.61
CA LEU A 360 26.85 -52.79 -2.97
C LEU A 360 26.76 -54.04 -3.86
N CYS A 361 25.63 -54.27 -4.54
CA CYS A 361 25.52 -55.34 -5.55
C CYS A 361 26.55 -55.15 -6.69
N ILE A 362 26.72 -53.93 -7.20
CA ILE A 362 27.72 -53.61 -8.24
C ILE A 362 29.15 -53.85 -7.72
N CYS A 363 29.48 -53.40 -6.51
CA CYS A 363 30.79 -53.62 -5.89
C CYS A 363 31.09 -55.09 -5.59
N ALA A 364 30.07 -55.94 -5.46
CA ALA A 364 30.22 -57.37 -5.23
C ALA A 364 30.48 -58.18 -6.52
N ILE A 365 30.18 -57.65 -7.71
CA ILE A 365 30.36 -58.37 -8.99
C ILE A 365 31.81 -58.91 -9.15
N PRO A 366 32.88 -58.11 -8.95
CA PRO A 366 34.26 -58.61 -9.09
C PRO A 366 34.69 -59.62 -8.02
N VAL A 367 33.92 -59.78 -6.93
CA VAL A 367 34.21 -60.72 -5.84
C VAL A 367 33.57 -62.08 -6.12
N PHE A 368 32.33 -62.10 -6.60
CA PHE A 368 31.61 -63.34 -6.93
C PHE A 368 31.89 -63.85 -8.35
N PHE A 369 32.22 -62.99 -9.32
CA PHE A 369 32.45 -63.37 -10.71
C PHE A 369 33.91 -63.09 -11.14
N LYS A 370 34.61 -64.14 -11.61
CA LYS A 370 35.97 -64.02 -12.16
C LYS A 370 35.96 -63.30 -13.51
N LEU A 371 36.08 -61.97 -13.47
CA LEU A 371 36.22 -61.12 -14.67
C LEU A 371 37.62 -61.26 -15.27
N PRO A 372 37.77 -61.52 -16.59
CA PRO A 372 39.09 -61.64 -17.21
C PRO A 372 39.86 -60.31 -17.19
N GLY A 373 41.16 -60.39 -16.94
CA GLY A 373 42.06 -59.24 -16.82
C GLY A 373 42.20 -58.66 -15.41
N MET A 374 41.78 -59.38 -14.36
CA MET A 374 42.01 -59.00 -12.96
C MET A 374 42.64 -60.16 -12.15
N ASP A 375 43.89 -60.49 -12.48
CA ASP A 375 44.69 -61.48 -11.75
C ASP A 375 45.13 -60.96 -10.37
N ARG A 376 44.19 -60.98 -9.41
CA ARG A 376 44.42 -60.78 -7.99
C ARG A 376 44.00 -62.03 -7.22
N ASN A 377 44.97 -62.89 -6.92
CA ASN A 377 44.75 -64.16 -6.19
C ASN A 377 44.86 -64.02 -4.67
N ASP A 378 45.38 -62.90 -4.16
CA ASP A 378 45.41 -62.59 -2.73
C ASP A 378 44.03 -62.15 -2.19
N LEU A 379 43.66 -62.67 -1.01
CA LEU A 379 42.47 -62.29 -0.26
C LEU A 379 42.55 -60.84 0.25
N GLY A 380 43.73 -60.36 0.65
CA GLY A 380 43.97 -58.98 1.05
C GLY A 380 43.65 -57.99 -0.07
N GLY A 381 44.23 -58.19 -1.25
CA GLY A 381 44.02 -57.35 -2.43
C GLY A 381 42.59 -57.37 -2.98
N ARG A 382 41.82 -58.45 -2.74
CA ARG A 382 40.37 -58.47 -3.03
C ARG A 382 39.58 -57.64 -2.02
N THR A 383 39.91 -57.75 -0.73
CA THR A 383 39.26 -56.97 0.33
C THR A 383 39.56 -55.48 0.20
N GLU A 384 40.80 -55.11 -0.07
CA GLU A 384 41.24 -53.74 -0.42
C GLU A 384 40.37 -53.15 -1.55
N SER A 385 40.30 -53.87 -2.67
CA SER A 385 39.55 -53.43 -3.85
C SER A 385 38.05 -53.28 -3.56
N PHE A 386 37.46 -54.18 -2.75
CA PHE A 386 36.06 -54.09 -2.33
C PHE A 386 35.80 -52.90 -1.40
N VAL A 387 36.65 -52.67 -0.39
CA VAL A 387 36.51 -51.56 0.57
C VAL A 387 36.67 -50.22 -0.13
N THR A 388 37.70 -50.03 -0.95
CA THR A 388 37.88 -48.78 -1.72
C THR A 388 36.73 -48.56 -2.71
N ASN A 389 36.26 -49.59 -3.42
CA ASN A 389 35.10 -49.45 -4.32
C ASN A 389 33.82 -49.09 -3.56
N ARG A 390 33.55 -49.72 -2.41
CA ARG A 390 32.42 -49.37 -1.52
C ARG A 390 32.52 -47.93 -1.01
N ARG A 391 33.74 -47.47 -0.67
CA ARG A 391 33.99 -46.12 -0.18
C ARG A 391 33.79 -45.06 -1.26
N LEU A 392 34.29 -45.31 -2.47
CA LEU A 392 34.07 -44.47 -3.66
C LEU A 392 32.60 -44.42 -4.04
N LEU A 393 31.91 -45.56 -4.05
CA LEU A 393 30.48 -45.68 -4.32
C LEU A 393 29.65 -44.83 -3.33
N LEU A 394 29.85 -45.00 -2.02
CA LEU A 394 29.11 -44.23 -1.02
C LEU A 394 29.38 -42.73 -1.16
N SER A 395 30.64 -42.35 -1.42
CA SER A 395 31.04 -40.95 -1.65
C SER A 395 30.41 -40.36 -2.93
N ALA A 396 30.22 -41.17 -3.97
CA ALA A 396 29.49 -40.81 -5.19
C ALA A 396 27.98 -40.71 -4.95
N SER A 397 27.40 -41.62 -4.15
CA SER A 397 25.99 -41.61 -3.72
C SER A 397 25.67 -40.30 -2.99
N ASP A 398 26.50 -39.94 -2.00
CA ASP A 398 26.38 -38.68 -1.25
C ASP A 398 26.60 -37.45 -2.16
N ALA A 399 27.47 -37.54 -3.16
CA ALA A 399 27.72 -36.46 -4.11
C ALA A 399 26.55 -36.25 -5.07
N PHE A 400 26.03 -37.31 -5.71
CA PHE A 400 24.80 -37.24 -6.50
C PHE A 400 23.61 -36.75 -5.66
N GLY A 401 23.54 -37.15 -4.38
CA GLY A 401 22.55 -36.64 -3.44
C GLY A 401 22.66 -35.12 -3.24
N ARG A 402 23.87 -34.60 -2.99
CA ARG A 402 24.11 -33.14 -2.93
C ARG A 402 23.78 -32.42 -4.24
N VAL A 403 24.02 -33.02 -5.41
CA VAL A 403 23.55 -32.47 -6.70
C VAL A 403 22.02 -32.40 -6.74
N MET A 404 21.30 -33.40 -6.22
CA MET A 404 19.83 -33.36 -6.11
C MET A 404 19.36 -32.22 -5.19
N TYR A 405 19.93 -32.11 -3.99
CA TYR A 405 19.64 -31.02 -3.05
C TYR A 405 19.88 -29.62 -3.66
N SER A 406 20.91 -29.47 -4.51
CA SER A 406 21.20 -28.20 -5.17
C SER A 406 20.07 -27.69 -6.08
N TYR A 407 19.16 -28.56 -6.56
CA TYR A 407 17.97 -28.13 -7.31
C TYR A 407 16.99 -27.33 -6.44
N LYS A 408 16.85 -27.69 -5.16
CA LYS A 408 16.05 -26.92 -4.20
C LYS A 408 16.71 -25.57 -3.91
N GLU A 409 18.02 -25.54 -3.68
CA GLU A 409 18.78 -24.31 -3.46
C GLU A 409 18.72 -23.37 -4.68
N LEU A 410 18.77 -23.93 -5.89
CA LEU A 410 18.62 -23.21 -7.16
C LEU A 410 17.19 -22.65 -7.34
N ALA A 411 16.16 -23.37 -6.89
CA ALA A 411 14.78 -22.89 -6.90
C ALA A 411 14.53 -21.80 -5.85
N GLU A 412 15.15 -21.89 -4.67
CA GLU A 412 15.15 -20.82 -3.67
C GLU A 412 15.90 -19.58 -4.20
N LEU A 413 17.08 -19.76 -4.80
CA LEU A 413 17.84 -18.69 -5.46
C LEU A 413 17.03 -18.07 -6.61
N ALA A 414 16.30 -18.84 -7.42
CA ALA A 414 15.42 -18.30 -8.45
C ALA A 414 14.31 -17.40 -7.85
N GLY A 415 13.76 -17.79 -6.70
CA GLY A 415 12.83 -16.97 -5.93
C GLY A 415 13.42 -15.63 -5.47
N TYR A 416 14.68 -15.62 -4.99
CA TYR A 416 15.38 -14.37 -4.64
C TYR A 416 15.78 -13.56 -5.88
N THR A 417 16.27 -14.21 -6.94
CA THR A 417 16.66 -13.60 -8.21
C THR A 417 15.49 -12.87 -8.86
N ALA A 418 14.29 -13.46 -8.85
CA ALA A 418 13.09 -12.82 -9.36
C ALA A 418 12.72 -11.55 -8.56
N ARG A 419 12.92 -11.53 -7.24
CA ARG A 419 12.65 -10.35 -6.41
C ARG A 419 13.72 -9.26 -6.57
N VAL A 420 15.00 -9.61 -6.60
CA VAL A 420 16.09 -8.64 -6.87
C VAL A 420 15.97 -8.05 -8.28
N SER A 421 15.63 -8.87 -9.29
CA SER A 421 15.31 -8.38 -10.63
C SER A 421 14.13 -7.41 -10.59
N LEU A 422 12.98 -7.81 -10.04
CA LEU A 422 11.80 -6.95 -9.96
C LEU A 422 12.11 -5.60 -9.29
N LEU A 423 12.92 -5.58 -8.23
CA LEU A 423 13.37 -4.34 -7.58
C LEU A 423 14.14 -3.43 -8.54
N MET A 424 15.12 -3.97 -9.27
CA MET A 424 15.92 -3.22 -10.24
C MET A 424 15.11 -2.80 -11.48
N ASP A 425 14.25 -3.69 -11.96
CA ASP A 425 13.39 -3.48 -13.13
C ASP A 425 12.38 -2.35 -12.83
N THR A 426 11.68 -2.42 -11.68
CA THR A 426 10.77 -1.35 -11.21
C THR A 426 11.51 -0.03 -10.94
N MET A 427 12.73 -0.04 -10.39
CA MET A 427 13.52 1.19 -10.25
C MET A 427 13.82 1.84 -11.62
N GLY A 428 14.24 1.05 -12.61
CA GLY A 428 14.52 1.54 -13.97
C GLY A 428 13.28 2.01 -14.74
N ASP A 429 12.10 1.50 -14.41
CA ASP A 429 10.82 2.02 -14.91
C ASP A 429 10.46 3.35 -14.23
N VAL A 430 10.60 3.42 -12.91
CA VAL A 430 10.32 4.60 -12.08
C VAL A 430 11.20 5.80 -12.46
N GLN A 431 12.48 5.57 -12.77
CA GLN A 431 13.39 6.59 -13.32
C GLN A 431 12.85 7.14 -14.66
N ARG A 432 12.42 6.24 -15.56
CA ARG A 432 11.76 6.59 -16.84
C ARG A 432 10.32 7.11 -16.69
N ALA A 433 9.90 7.42 -15.45
CA ALA A 433 8.55 7.85 -15.09
C ALA A 433 7.43 6.90 -15.59
N GLN A 434 7.71 5.61 -15.63
CA GLN A 434 6.76 4.53 -15.95
C GLN A 434 6.32 3.88 -14.63
N PHE A 435 5.03 4.01 -14.33
CA PHE A 435 4.44 3.58 -13.06
C PHE A 435 3.31 2.58 -13.34
N GLU A 436 3.29 1.46 -12.63
CA GLU A 436 2.17 0.51 -12.64
C GLU A 436 1.39 0.62 -11.33
N LYS A 437 0.08 0.89 -11.40
CA LYS A 437 -0.76 1.02 -10.21
C LYS A 437 -2.10 0.30 -10.34
N ALA A 438 -2.57 -0.30 -9.23
CA ALA A 438 -3.89 -0.88 -9.14
C ALA A 438 -4.93 0.23 -8.91
N LEU A 439 -5.56 0.69 -9.99
CA LEU A 439 -6.64 1.68 -9.95
C LEU A 439 -7.82 1.16 -9.12
N VAL A 440 -8.12 1.83 -8.00
CA VAL A 440 -9.16 1.41 -7.05
C VAL A 440 -10.50 2.04 -7.43
N SER A 441 -11.31 1.30 -8.19
CA SER A 441 -12.76 1.44 -8.46
C SER A 441 -13.37 2.78 -8.93
N SER A 442 -12.89 3.96 -8.51
CA SER A 442 -13.32 5.28 -9.01
C SER A 442 -12.83 5.57 -10.43
N ALA A 443 -11.59 5.16 -10.75
CA ALA A 443 -10.94 5.40 -12.04
C ALA A 443 -11.30 4.36 -13.13
N SER A 444 -12.52 3.81 -13.07
CA SER A 444 -13.06 2.85 -14.07
C SER A 444 -13.58 3.52 -15.35
N ILE A 445 -13.54 4.85 -15.43
CA ILE A 445 -13.92 5.63 -16.61
C ILE A 445 -12.75 5.69 -17.60
N GLU A 446 -13.00 5.33 -18.85
CA GLU A 446 -12.02 5.31 -19.95
C GLU A 446 -11.35 6.68 -20.21
N GLU A 447 -12.00 7.77 -19.79
CA GLU A 447 -11.50 9.15 -19.81
C GLU A 447 -10.28 9.35 -18.88
N ASN A 448 -10.33 8.88 -17.64
CA ASN A 448 -9.22 9.02 -16.68
C ASN A 448 -8.00 8.20 -17.15
N ALA A 449 -8.24 7.03 -17.74
CA ALA A 449 -7.17 6.20 -18.31
C ALA A 449 -6.46 6.90 -19.48
N LYS A 450 -7.16 7.69 -20.30
CA LYS A 450 -6.57 8.50 -21.39
C LYS A 450 -5.72 9.65 -20.83
N VAL A 451 -6.16 10.30 -19.74
CA VAL A 451 -5.35 11.34 -19.06
C VAL A 451 -4.07 10.74 -18.46
N LEU A 452 -4.15 9.58 -17.81
CA LEU A 452 -2.99 8.88 -17.23
C LEU A 452 -1.99 8.35 -18.27
N GLN A 453 -2.42 8.12 -19.51
CA GLN A 453 -1.54 7.81 -20.66
C GLN A 453 -0.85 9.07 -21.23
N GLY A 454 -1.38 10.26 -20.94
CA GLY A 454 -0.82 11.52 -21.36
C GLY A 454 0.55 11.83 -20.74
N ARG A 455 1.31 12.68 -21.42
CA ARG A 455 2.58 13.25 -20.95
C ARG A 455 2.56 14.74 -21.23
N GLY A 456 2.58 15.56 -20.20
CA GLY A 456 2.81 16.99 -20.32
C GLY A 456 4.30 17.29 -20.44
N THR A 457 4.62 18.56 -20.71
CA THR A 457 6.00 19.03 -20.81
C THR A 457 6.42 19.80 -19.56
N VAL A 458 7.69 19.69 -19.19
CA VAL A 458 8.32 20.52 -18.16
C VAL A 458 9.43 21.32 -18.83
N ILE A 459 9.43 22.63 -18.63
CA ILE A 459 10.38 23.57 -19.23
C ILE A 459 11.06 24.35 -18.10
N GLU A 460 12.38 24.47 -18.14
CA GLU A 460 13.10 25.31 -17.17
C GLU A 460 12.90 26.80 -17.50
N SER A 461 12.62 27.59 -16.47
CA SER A 461 12.23 29.00 -16.54
C SER A 461 12.47 29.65 -15.18
N ASP A 462 12.89 30.92 -15.10
CA ASP A 462 12.96 31.64 -13.82
C ASP A 462 11.57 31.95 -13.23
N GLU A 463 10.52 31.99 -14.06
CA GLU A 463 9.12 32.13 -13.62
C GLU A 463 8.41 30.78 -13.52
N ILE A 464 7.42 30.69 -12.62
CA ILE A 464 6.50 29.56 -12.52
C ILE A 464 5.28 29.82 -13.41
N GLN A 465 4.96 28.92 -14.32
CA GLN A 465 3.75 28.99 -15.15
C GLN A 465 3.15 27.59 -15.35
N PHE A 466 1.83 27.49 -15.21
CA PHE A 466 1.05 26.31 -15.55
C PHE A 466 0.15 26.65 -16.75
N GLU A 467 0.18 25.81 -17.78
CA GLU A 467 -0.61 25.95 -19.00
C GLU A 467 -1.40 24.64 -19.24
N GLY A 468 -2.69 24.61 -18.91
CA GLY A 468 -3.58 23.48 -19.21
C GLY A 468 -3.27 22.17 -18.47
N VAL A 469 -2.74 22.24 -17.24
CA VAL A 469 -2.17 21.08 -16.55
C VAL A 469 -3.22 20.34 -15.70
N PRO A 470 -3.50 19.04 -15.95
CA PRO A 470 -4.40 18.26 -15.09
C PRO A 470 -3.69 17.90 -13.77
N ILE A 471 -4.35 18.15 -12.65
CA ILE A 471 -3.88 17.73 -11.32
C ILE A 471 -4.54 16.39 -11.00
N VAL A 472 -3.78 15.29 -11.10
CA VAL A 472 -4.27 13.93 -10.88
C VAL A 472 -3.71 13.37 -9.57
N SER A 473 -4.55 12.71 -8.77
CA SER A 473 -4.14 11.98 -7.57
C SER A 473 -3.27 10.78 -7.97
N PRO A 474 -2.42 10.25 -7.07
CA PRO A 474 -1.69 9.02 -7.34
C PRO A 474 -2.61 7.81 -7.50
N ASN A 475 -3.89 7.90 -7.12
CA ASN A 475 -4.85 6.81 -7.23
C ASN A 475 -5.65 6.85 -8.56
N GLY A 476 -5.47 7.89 -9.38
CA GLY A 476 -6.13 8.07 -10.68
C GLY A 476 -7.34 9.00 -10.66
N ASP A 477 -7.60 9.71 -9.54
CA ASP A 477 -8.69 10.69 -9.43
C ASP A 477 -8.22 12.04 -10.01
N ILE A 478 -8.97 12.61 -10.95
CA ILE A 478 -8.67 13.95 -11.48
C ILE A 478 -9.20 15.00 -10.48
N LEU A 479 -8.29 15.69 -9.78
CA LEU A 479 -8.60 16.70 -8.78
C LEU A 479 -8.89 18.07 -9.40
N VAL A 480 -8.19 18.42 -10.48
CA VAL A 480 -8.47 19.58 -11.35
C VAL A 480 -8.22 19.17 -12.79
N ARG A 481 -9.18 19.45 -13.69
CA ARG A 481 -9.11 19.03 -15.10
C ARG A 481 -8.07 19.78 -15.94
N SER A 482 -7.86 21.07 -15.67
CA SER A 482 -6.95 21.93 -16.45
C SER A 482 -6.58 23.19 -15.65
N LEU A 483 -5.55 23.12 -14.81
CA LEU A 483 -5.04 24.23 -14.03
C LEU A 483 -4.11 25.12 -14.88
N SER A 484 -4.32 26.44 -14.84
CA SER A 484 -3.44 27.44 -15.46
C SER A 484 -3.29 28.67 -14.58
N PHE A 485 -2.06 29.06 -14.25
CA PHE A 485 -1.72 30.25 -13.48
C PHE A 485 -0.24 30.62 -13.70
N PHE A 486 0.20 31.79 -13.24
CA PHE A 486 1.61 32.20 -13.31
C PHE A 486 2.06 32.90 -12.01
N VAL A 487 3.35 32.79 -11.66
CA VAL A 487 3.96 33.45 -10.50
C VAL A 487 5.35 33.95 -10.87
N GLN A 488 5.46 35.27 -10.99
CA GLN A 488 6.73 35.95 -11.24
C GLN A 488 7.54 36.09 -9.94
N PRO A 489 8.88 36.16 -9.99
CA PRO A 489 9.71 36.45 -8.83
C PRO A 489 9.22 37.70 -8.07
N GLY A 490 9.19 37.62 -6.74
CA GLY A 490 8.69 38.68 -5.85
C GLY A 490 7.17 38.76 -5.70
N ARG A 491 6.35 38.27 -6.65
CA ARG A 491 4.88 38.28 -6.51
C ARG A 491 4.39 37.07 -5.71
N HIS A 492 4.46 37.16 -4.37
CA HIS A 492 3.98 36.12 -3.46
C HIS A 492 2.52 35.67 -3.76
N LEU A 493 2.25 34.36 -3.75
CA LEU A 493 0.97 33.72 -4.05
C LEU A 493 0.37 33.02 -2.82
N LEU A 494 -0.88 33.35 -2.47
CA LEU A 494 -1.69 32.62 -1.50
C LEU A 494 -2.53 31.54 -2.19
N ILE A 495 -2.62 30.36 -1.60
CA ILE A 495 -3.39 29.22 -2.12
C ILE A 495 -4.44 28.80 -1.09
N VAL A 496 -5.71 28.84 -1.47
CA VAL A 496 -6.86 28.61 -0.59
C VAL A 496 -7.81 27.60 -1.23
N GLY A 497 -8.50 26.79 -0.42
CA GLY A 497 -9.53 25.86 -0.90
C GLY A 497 -9.80 24.72 0.09
N PRO A 498 -10.88 23.96 -0.09
CA PRO A 498 -11.26 22.88 0.83
C PRO A 498 -10.22 21.76 0.89
N ASN A 499 -10.34 20.86 1.88
CA ASN A 499 -9.44 19.73 2.00
C ASN A 499 -9.67 18.70 0.88
N GLY A 500 -8.59 18.13 0.35
CA GLY A 500 -8.63 17.17 -0.77
C GLY A 500 -8.60 17.77 -2.18
N CYS A 501 -8.84 19.08 -2.37
CA CYS A 501 -8.96 19.70 -3.70
C CYS A 501 -7.66 19.76 -4.56
N GLY A 502 -6.51 19.31 -4.02
CA GLY A 502 -5.25 19.22 -4.77
C GLY A 502 -4.16 20.24 -4.41
N LYS A 503 -4.32 21.06 -3.35
CA LYS A 503 -3.31 22.04 -2.87
C LYS A 503 -1.89 21.45 -2.79
N SER A 504 -1.66 20.45 -1.93
CA SER A 504 -0.35 19.79 -1.82
C SER A 504 -0.01 18.87 -3.02
N SER A 505 -0.96 18.60 -3.92
CA SER A 505 -0.72 17.86 -5.17
C SER A 505 -0.01 18.75 -6.21
N LEU A 506 -0.42 20.03 -6.32
CA LEU A 506 0.28 21.05 -7.09
C LEU A 506 1.75 21.18 -6.65
N PHE A 507 1.99 21.22 -5.34
CA PHE A 507 3.33 21.30 -4.77
C PHE A 507 4.21 20.08 -5.10
N ARG A 508 3.64 18.88 -5.18
CA ARG A 508 4.36 17.67 -5.59
C ARG A 508 4.71 17.66 -7.08
N ILE A 509 3.91 18.31 -7.93
CA ILE A 509 4.25 18.53 -9.34
C ILE A 509 5.39 19.58 -9.46
N LEU A 510 5.27 20.73 -8.77
CA LEU A 510 6.32 21.77 -8.72
C LEU A 510 7.66 21.21 -8.24
N GLY A 511 7.67 20.42 -7.15
CA GLY A 511 8.85 19.79 -6.58
C GLY A 511 9.41 18.59 -7.37
N GLY A 512 8.84 18.25 -8.52
CA GLY A 512 9.26 17.11 -9.37
C GLY A 512 9.05 15.74 -8.72
N LEU A 513 8.15 15.64 -7.74
CA LEU A 513 7.80 14.39 -7.05
C LEU A 513 6.75 13.59 -7.84
N TRP A 514 5.81 14.27 -8.49
CA TRP A 514 4.76 13.67 -9.32
C TRP A 514 4.95 14.05 -10.81
N PRO A 515 4.61 13.16 -11.76
CA PRO A 515 4.71 13.45 -13.19
C PRO A 515 3.64 14.44 -13.66
N VAL A 516 3.92 15.13 -14.76
CA VAL A 516 2.93 15.95 -15.48
C VAL A 516 2.23 15.09 -16.54
N TYR A 517 0.92 14.89 -16.39
CA TYR A 517 0.11 14.07 -17.32
C TYR A 517 -0.42 14.82 -18.55
N GLY A 518 -0.40 16.16 -18.54
CA GLY A 518 -0.81 16.98 -19.68
C GLY A 518 -0.45 18.46 -19.49
N GLY A 519 -0.59 19.25 -20.55
CA GLY A 519 -0.23 20.67 -20.53
C GLY A 519 1.29 20.93 -20.43
N THR A 520 1.64 22.15 -20.04
CA THR A 520 3.02 22.61 -19.86
C THR A 520 3.21 23.18 -18.46
N VAL A 521 4.29 22.78 -17.78
CA VAL A 521 4.77 23.40 -16.54
C VAL A 521 6.10 24.08 -16.82
N ARG A 522 6.14 25.41 -16.74
CA ARG A 522 7.39 26.18 -16.65
C ARG A 522 7.74 26.39 -15.19
N LYS A 523 8.99 26.14 -14.79
CA LYS A 523 9.45 26.37 -13.41
C LYS A 523 10.98 26.43 -13.31
N PRO A 524 11.52 27.00 -12.22
CA PRO A 524 12.95 26.94 -11.92
C PRO A 524 13.50 25.51 -11.73
N PRO A 525 14.83 25.33 -11.80
CA PRO A 525 15.52 24.12 -11.38
C PRO A 525 15.21 23.75 -9.92
N ALA A 526 15.24 22.47 -9.57
CA ALA A 526 14.78 21.99 -8.26
C ALA A 526 15.56 22.58 -7.05
N LYS A 527 16.82 23.00 -7.27
CA LYS A 527 17.68 23.67 -6.28
C LYS A 527 17.22 25.08 -5.87
N ASP A 528 16.41 25.75 -6.69
CA ASP A 528 15.96 27.12 -6.45
C ASP A 528 14.67 27.16 -5.58
N PHE A 529 14.17 25.98 -5.18
CA PHE A 529 12.98 25.76 -4.36
C PHE A 529 13.31 25.19 -2.98
N THR A 530 12.57 25.63 -1.95
CA THR A 530 12.43 24.88 -0.67
C THR A 530 10.95 24.64 -0.38
N TYR A 531 10.63 23.48 0.22
CA TYR A 531 9.28 23.11 0.65
C TYR A 531 9.25 22.88 2.15
N ILE A 532 8.36 23.59 2.85
CA ILE A 532 8.05 23.36 4.26
C ILE A 532 6.64 22.75 4.37
N PRO A 533 6.53 21.45 4.72
CA PRO A 533 5.25 20.83 5.02
C PRO A 533 4.72 21.22 6.41
N GLN A 534 3.39 21.12 6.58
CA GLN A 534 2.65 21.34 7.84
C GLN A 534 3.26 20.61 9.05
N ARG A 535 3.78 19.40 8.81
CA ARG A 535 4.60 18.59 9.73
C ARG A 535 6.05 18.56 9.25
N PRO A 536 6.95 19.42 9.75
CA PRO A 536 8.34 19.50 9.28
C PRO A 536 9.12 18.19 9.45
N TYR A 537 9.98 17.88 8.47
CA TYR A 537 10.96 16.80 8.60
C TYR A 537 12.13 17.23 9.49
N LEU A 538 12.44 16.40 10.48
CA LEU A 538 13.60 16.52 11.36
C LEU A 538 14.63 15.48 10.94
N SER A 539 15.89 15.91 10.79
CA SER A 539 17.01 15.05 10.39
C SER A 539 17.48 14.19 11.57
N LEU A 540 17.93 12.97 11.29
CA LEU A 540 18.73 12.21 12.25
C LEU A 540 20.10 12.88 12.39
N GLY A 541 20.52 13.16 13.62
CA GLY A 541 21.79 13.85 13.89
C GLY A 541 21.66 14.90 15.00
N THR A 542 22.41 15.98 14.85
CA THR A 542 22.58 17.04 15.84
C THR A 542 21.51 18.15 15.73
N LEU A 543 21.52 19.10 16.67
CA LEU A 543 20.71 20.32 16.61
C LEU A 543 21.07 21.17 15.38
N ARG A 544 22.38 21.30 15.10
CA ARG A 544 22.92 21.98 13.91
C ARG A 544 22.33 21.41 12.63
N ASP A 545 22.32 20.09 12.50
CA ASP A 545 21.81 19.40 11.30
C ASP A 545 20.35 19.77 11.03
N GLN A 546 19.53 20.03 12.07
CA GLN A 546 18.14 20.45 11.89
C GLN A 546 18.00 21.78 11.13
N VAL A 547 18.97 22.70 11.28
CA VAL A 547 18.99 24.00 10.59
C VAL A 547 19.67 23.88 9.23
N ILE A 548 20.77 23.12 9.12
CA ILE A 548 21.57 23.10 7.88
C ILE A 548 21.12 22.06 6.83
N TYR A 549 20.34 21.05 7.21
CA TYR A 549 19.86 19.99 6.30
C TYR A 549 19.23 20.57 5.01
N PRO A 550 19.60 20.09 3.80
CA PRO A 550 20.37 18.88 3.53
C PRO A 550 21.90 19.01 3.55
N HIS A 551 22.48 20.19 3.83
CA HIS A 551 23.93 20.34 3.90
C HIS A 551 24.52 19.65 5.13
N THR A 552 25.72 19.11 4.97
CA THR A 552 26.59 18.63 6.06
C THR A 552 27.35 19.77 6.75
N LYS A 553 27.90 19.51 7.94
CA LYS A 553 28.76 20.47 8.67
C LYS A 553 29.98 20.93 7.85
N GLU A 554 30.53 20.07 7.00
CA GLU A 554 31.61 20.43 6.08
C GLU A 554 31.16 21.36 4.95
N GLU A 555 29.91 21.25 4.49
CA GLU A 555 29.34 22.10 3.44
C GLU A 555 28.94 23.47 3.97
N MET A 556 28.43 23.52 5.21
CA MET A 556 28.24 24.75 5.97
C MET A 556 29.58 25.53 6.09
N GLN A 557 30.66 24.82 6.46
CA GLN A 557 32.02 25.39 6.52
C GLN A 557 32.55 25.80 5.14
N ARG A 558 32.34 25.00 4.09
CA ARG A 558 32.70 25.35 2.69
C ARG A 558 31.92 26.56 2.16
N ARG A 559 30.70 26.80 2.64
CA ARG A 559 29.93 28.05 2.40
C ARG A 559 30.42 29.25 3.20
N GLY A 560 31.34 29.07 4.16
CA GLY A 560 31.83 30.12 5.04
C GLY A 560 30.86 30.51 6.16
N VAL A 561 29.84 29.68 6.44
CA VAL A 561 28.82 29.95 7.48
C VAL A 561 29.31 29.43 8.83
N THR A 562 29.14 30.26 9.87
CA THR A 562 29.59 30.02 11.25
C THR A 562 28.44 29.70 12.20
N ASP A 563 28.77 29.22 13.41
CA ASP A 563 27.80 28.97 14.48
C ASP A 563 27.06 30.26 14.91
N ASP A 564 27.71 31.42 14.83
CA ASP A 564 27.11 32.73 15.11
C ASP A 564 26.11 33.15 14.02
N ASP A 565 26.32 32.74 12.76
CA ASP A 565 25.35 32.94 11.68
C ASP A 565 24.08 32.11 11.90
N LEU A 566 24.24 30.86 12.31
CA LEU A 566 23.11 30.00 12.67
C LEU A 566 22.38 30.54 13.91
N LEU A 567 23.09 31.10 14.88
CA LEU A 567 22.48 31.72 16.06
C LEU A 567 21.71 33.00 15.69
N ARG A 568 22.24 33.82 14.76
CA ARG A 568 21.51 34.96 14.17
C ARG A 568 20.24 34.52 13.45
N VAL A 569 20.28 33.41 12.71
CA VAL A 569 19.09 32.82 12.06
C VAL A 569 18.07 32.31 13.09
N LEU A 570 18.51 31.67 14.18
CA LEU A 570 17.61 31.25 15.27
C LEU A 570 16.99 32.43 16.04
N SER A 571 17.73 33.53 16.22
CA SER A 571 17.23 34.75 16.84
C SER A 571 16.03 35.34 16.09
N VAL A 572 16.04 35.32 14.75
CA VAL A 572 14.92 35.79 13.92
C VAL A 572 13.62 35.00 14.19
N VAL A 573 13.70 33.69 14.45
CA VAL A 573 12.55 32.84 14.79
C VAL A 573 12.27 32.75 16.30
N GLN A 574 12.94 33.60 17.10
CA GLN A 574 12.90 33.61 18.57
C GLN A 574 13.19 32.23 19.18
N MET A 575 14.33 31.64 18.80
CA MET A 575 14.83 30.35 19.27
C MET A 575 16.32 30.36 19.64
N ASP A 576 16.94 31.52 19.83
CA ASP A 576 18.31 31.68 20.35
C ASP A 576 18.62 30.72 21.52
N HIS A 577 17.78 30.73 22.56
CA HIS A 577 17.87 29.86 23.73
C HIS A 577 17.80 28.33 23.46
N ILE A 578 17.40 27.87 22.26
CA ILE A 578 17.30 26.43 21.95
C ILE A 578 18.67 25.73 22.05
N VAL A 579 19.75 26.46 21.71
CA VAL A 579 21.11 25.92 21.68
C VAL A 579 21.56 25.58 23.10
N GLU A 580 21.31 26.47 24.07
CA GLU A 580 21.61 26.21 25.48
C GLU A 580 20.66 25.17 26.08
N ARG A 581 19.34 25.30 25.82
CA ARG A 581 18.30 24.39 26.32
C ARG A 581 18.57 22.93 25.96
N GLU A 582 19.03 22.68 24.73
CA GLU A 582 19.21 21.32 24.22
C GLU A 582 20.61 20.74 24.45
N GLY A 583 21.58 21.54 24.90
CA GLY A 583 22.94 21.08 25.25
C GLY A 583 24.03 21.36 24.21
N GLY A 584 23.82 22.35 23.33
CA GLY A 584 24.77 22.82 22.32
C GLY A 584 24.47 22.36 20.90
N TRP A 585 25.09 23.03 19.92
CA TRP A 585 24.89 22.77 18.49
C TRP A 585 25.12 21.32 18.06
N ASP A 586 26.11 20.66 18.64
CA ASP A 586 26.51 19.30 18.30
C ASP A 586 25.87 18.24 19.24
N ALA A 587 24.94 18.63 20.11
CA ALA A 587 24.10 17.68 20.85
C ALA A 587 23.18 16.93 19.88
N ALA A 588 22.92 15.64 20.15
CA ALA A 588 22.05 14.78 19.34
C ALA A 588 20.99 14.11 20.22
N LYS A 589 19.72 14.15 19.77
CA LYS A 589 18.54 13.65 20.49
C LYS A 589 17.52 13.09 19.50
N GLU A 590 16.47 12.44 20.00
CA GLU A 590 15.26 12.20 19.20
C GLU A 590 14.46 13.50 19.11
N TRP A 591 14.75 14.28 18.06
CA TRP A 591 14.16 15.61 17.85
C TRP A 591 12.64 15.58 17.66
N ARG A 592 12.08 14.45 17.20
CA ARG A 592 10.63 14.28 17.09
C ARG A 592 9.95 14.40 18.46
N ASP A 593 10.62 13.99 19.52
CA ASP A 593 10.02 13.89 20.85
C ASP A 593 10.53 15.01 21.77
N ALA A 594 11.73 15.55 21.52
CA ALA A 594 12.32 16.67 22.28
C ALA A 594 11.78 18.08 21.92
N LEU A 595 11.19 18.27 20.73
CA LEU A 595 10.78 19.60 20.25
C LEU A 595 9.25 19.78 20.25
N SER A 596 8.76 20.95 20.66
CA SER A 596 7.34 21.29 20.56
C SER A 596 6.85 21.40 19.10
N GLY A 597 5.54 21.37 18.86
CA GLY A 597 4.97 21.60 17.53
C GLY A 597 5.34 22.98 16.94
N GLY A 598 5.41 24.01 17.79
CA GLY A 598 5.85 25.34 17.41
C GLY A 598 7.37 25.41 17.18
N ASP A 599 8.17 24.73 18.02
CA ASP A 599 9.63 24.64 17.87
C ASP A 599 9.99 24.03 16.51
N LYS A 600 9.30 22.95 16.12
CA LYS A 600 9.48 22.27 14.83
C LYS A 600 9.19 23.18 13.65
N GLN A 601 8.12 23.96 13.71
CA GLN A 601 7.76 24.93 12.66
C GLN A 601 8.74 26.11 12.59
N ARG A 602 9.19 26.64 13.75
CA ARG A 602 10.22 27.68 13.84
C ARG A 602 11.57 27.21 13.29
N ILE A 603 12.02 25.99 13.62
CA ILE A 603 13.25 25.38 13.08
C ILE A 603 13.15 25.17 11.56
N ALA A 604 11.97 24.83 11.03
CA ALA A 604 11.77 24.74 9.58
C ALA A 604 11.94 26.10 8.87
N MET A 605 11.46 27.19 9.49
CA MET A 605 11.70 28.56 8.97
C MET A 605 13.16 28.99 9.12
N ALA A 606 13.85 28.62 10.21
CA ALA A 606 15.30 28.82 10.36
C ALA A 606 16.08 28.11 9.24
N ARG A 607 15.72 26.87 8.90
CA ARG A 607 16.28 26.12 7.76
C ARG A 607 16.06 26.85 6.43
N LEU A 608 14.87 27.43 6.20
CA LEU A 608 14.61 28.25 5.01
C LEU A 608 15.52 29.48 4.94
N PHE A 609 15.70 30.19 6.06
CA PHE A 609 16.55 31.39 6.10
C PHE A 609 18.05 31.07 5.90
N TYR A 610 18.53 29.91 6.37
CA TYR A 610 19.89 29.43 6.09
C TYR A 610 20.13 29.10 4.60
N HIS A 611 19.13 28.56 3.89
CA HIS A 611 19.29 28.22 2.47
C HIS A 611 19.02 29.38 1.51
N ALA A 612 18.15 30.33 1.88
CA ALA A 612 17.76 31.51 1.09
C ALA A 612 17.43 31.22 -0.40
N PRO A 613 16.44 30.34 -0.70
CA PRO A 613 16.05 29.98 -2.06
C PRO A 613 15.32 31.13 -2.78
N LYS A 614 15.26 31.10 -4.12
CA LYS A 614 14.40 32.02 -4.90
C LYS A 614 12.93 31.85 -4.56
N TYR A 615 12.50 30.60 -4.34
CA TYR A 615 11.11 30.22 -4.10
C TYR A 615 10.96 29.34 -2.85
N ALA A 616 10.03 29.70 -1.98
CA ALA A 616 9.60 28.89 -0.84
C ALA A 616 8.14 28.49 -0.98
N ILE A 617 7.87 27.21 -0.80
CA ILE A 617 6.52 26.64 -0.75
C ILE A 617 6.20 26.32 0.70
N LEU A 618 5.14 26.92 1.24
CA LEU A 618 4.78 26.92 2.65
C LEU A 618 3.39 26.29 2.84
N ASP A 619 3.33 25.05 3.34
CA ASP A 619 2.08 24.30 3.49
C ASP A 619 1.62 24.33 4.96
N GLU A 620 0.78 25.31 5.34
CA GLU A 620 0.28 25.55 6.71
C GLU A 620 1.36 25.63 7.82
N CYS A 621 2.58 26.06 7.46
CA CYS A 621 3.78 25.92 8.28
C CYS A 621 3.89 26.84 9.52
N THR A 622 2.90 27.70 9.78
CA THR A 622 2.82 28.59 10.95
C THR A 622 1.60 28.31 11.83
N SER A 623 0.87 27.22 11.56
CA SER A 623 -0.36 26.82 12.28
C SER A 623 -0.19 26.64 13.79
N ALA A 624 1.01 26.30 14.28
CA ALA A 624 1.37 26.19 15.69
C ALA A 624 2.22 27.38 16.20
N VAL A 625 2.19 28.52 15.49
CA VAL A 625 3.00 29.72 15.75
C VAL A 625 2.10 30.94 16.00
N THR A 626 2.50 31.78 16.96
CA THR A 626 1.82 33.02 17.33
C THR A 626 1.86 34.04 16.19
N LEU A 627 0.83 34.90 16.10
CA LEU A 627 0.67 35.88 15.01
C LEU A 627 1.86 36.86 14.91
N GLU A 628 2.47 37.22 16.04
CA GLU A 628 3.65 38.09 16.06
C GLU A 628 4.89 37.42 15.42
N VAL A 629 5.14 36.15 15.75
CA VAL A 629 6.28 35.40 15.20
C VAL A 629 6.02 35.04 13.73
N GLU A 630 4.77 34.74 13.37
CA GLU A 630 4.34 34.59 11.96
C GLU A 630 4.66 35.86 11.15
N ARG A 631 4.31 37.06 11.66
CA ARG A 631 4.68 38.34 11.02
C ARG A 631 6.20 38.46 10.84
N VAL A 632 6.98 38.27 11.90
CA VAL A 632 8.45 38.41 11.84
C VAL A 632 9.06 37.45 10.81
N MET A 633 8.56 36.21 10.74
CA MET A 633 9.00 35.21 9.76
C MET A 633 8.70 35.61 8.31
N PHE A 634 7.46 36.02 8.01
CA PHE A 634 7.06 36.41 6.66
C PHE A 634 7.76 37.71 6.21
N GLU A 635 7.84 38.71 7.09
CA GLU A 635 8.62 39.93 6.84
C GLU A 635 10.09 39.62 6.54
N HIS A 636 10.72 38.70 7.28
CA HIS A 636 12.12 38.34 7.06
C HIS A 636 12.32 37.58 5.75
N ALA A 637 11.40 36.66 5.40
CA ALA A 637 11.45 35.95 4.12
C ALA A 637 11.36 36.91 2.92
N THR A 638 10.46 37.89 2.96
CA THR A 638 10.37 38.94 1.93
C THR A 638 11.61 39.84 1.91
N LYS A 639 12.19 40.19 3.07
CA LYS A 639 13.47 40.96 3.16
C LYS A 639 14.66 40.19 2.57
N LEU A 640 14.64 38.85 2.60
CA LEU A 640 15.62 37.98 1.92
C LEU A 640 15.35 37.81 0.41
N GLY A 641 14.29 38.42 -0.14
CA GLY A 641 13.92 38.30 -1.56
C GLY A 641 13.26 36.96 -1.94
N ILE A 642 12.81 36.17 -0.96
CA ILE A 642 12.23 34.84 -1.19
C ILE A 642 10.80 34.99 -1.70
N THR A 643 10.50 34.44 -2.88
CA THR A 643 9.13 34.40 -3.43
C THR A 643 8.34 33.31 -2.72
N LEU A 644 7.13 33.63 -2.24
CA LEU A 644 6.37 32.75 -1.32
C LEU A 644 5.14 32.16 -2.02
N LEU A 645 4.95 30.85 -1.91
CA LEU A 645 3.75 30.13 -2.34
C LEU A 645 3.13 29.45 -1.11
N THR A 646 2.12 30.08 -0.52
CA THR A 646 1.62 29.71 0.82
C THR A 646 0.23 29.10 0.74
N VAL A 647 0.07 27.85 1.20
CA VAL A 647 -1.24 27.30 1.56
C VAL A 647 -1.55 27.69 2.99
N SER A 648 -2.61 28.46 3.18
CA SER A 648 -3.12 28.80 4.51
C SER A 648 -4.56 29.31 4.44
N HIS A 649 -5.29 29.10 5.54
CA HIS A 649 -6.63 29.67 5.76
C HIS A 649 -6.61 30.88 6.72
N ARG A 650 -5.43 31.31 7.21
CA ARG A 650 -5.32 32.45 8.16
C ARG A 650 -5.44 33.81 7.43
N PRO A 651 -6.36 34.71 7.84
CA PRO A 651 -6.45 36.07 7.28
C PRO A 651 -5.20 36.93 7.53
N SER A 652 -4.47 36.66 8.62
CA SER A 652 -3.21 37.34 8.99
C SER A 652 -2.14 37.31 7.91
N LEU A 653 -2.21 36.37 6.97
CA LEU A 653 -1.24 36.22 5.89
C LEU A 653 -1.61 36.97 4.61
N TRP A 654 -2.85 37.49 4.47
CA TRP A 654 -3.29 38.14 3.23
C TRP A 654 -2.43 39.36 2.87
N GLN A 655 -2.03 40.14 3.86
CA GLN A 655 -1.17 41.33 3.71
C GLN A 655 0.23 41.05 3.09
N TYR A 656 0.71 39.80 3.07
CA TYR A 656 2.00 39.44 2.47
C TYR A 656 1.87 38.86 1.06
N HIS A 657 0.67 38.72 0.51
CA HIS A 657 0.43 38.03 -0.76
C HIS A 657 -0.23 38.93 -1.80
N HIS A 658 0.32 38.92 -3.01
CA HIS A 658 -0.13 39.77 -4.13
C HIS A 658 -1.16 39.06 -5.02
N MET A 659 -1.12 37.72 -5.05
CA MET A 659 -1.97 36.87 -5.87
C MET A 659 -2.71 35.87 -4.99
N ILE A 660 -3.90 35.44 -5.41
CA ILE A 660 -4.65 34.35 -4.80
C ILE A 660 -5.06 33.31 -5.85
N LEU A 661 -4.84 32.03 -5.51
CA LEU A 661 -5.35 30.86 -6.22
C LEU A 661 -6.35 30.15 -5.30
N GLN A 662 -7.64 30.31 -5.58
CA GLN A 662 -8.74 29.74 -4.80
C GLN A 662 -9.36 28.54 -5.53
N TYR A 663 -9.29 27.35 -4.95
CA TYR A 663 -9.91 26.12 -5.45
C TYR A 663 -11.36 25.98 -4.97
N ASP A 664 -12.25 25.46 -5.81
CA ASP A 664 -13.67 25.23 -5.46
C ASP A 664 -13.93 23.88 -4.76
N GLY A 665 -13.02 22.90 -4.90
CA GLY A 665 -13.22 21.52 -4.41
C GLY A 665 -14.05 20.60 -5.30
N GLN A 666 -14.49 21.10 -6.47
CA GLN A 666 -15.29 20.38 -7.46
C GLN A 666 -14.53 20.18 -8.79
N GLY A 667 -13.42 20.88 -8.98
CA GLY A 667 -12.47 20.70 -10.08
C GLY A 667 -12.11 21.97 -10.85
N GLY A 668 -12.70 23.11 -10.45
CA GLY A 668 -12.37 24.45 -10.93
C GLY A 668 -11.51 25.23 -9.93
N TYR A 669 -11.14 26.44 -10.34
CA TYR A 669 -10.31 27.36 -9.57
C TYR A 669 -10.52 28.79 -10.06
N VAL A 670 -10.17 29.76 -9.21
CA VAL A 670 -10.09 31.19 -9.54
C VAL A 670 -8.66 31.65 -9.25
N PHE A 671 -8.05 32.36 -10.20
CA PHE A 671 -6.72 32.95 -10.05
C PHE A 671 -6.79 34.45 -10.36
N THR A 672 -6.51 35.29 -9.36
CA THR A 672 -6.63 36.75 -9.42
C THR A 672 -5.57 37.43 -8.56
N GLU A 673 -5.41 38.74 -8.71
CA GLU A 673 -4.70 39.55 -7.71
C GLU A 673 -5.48 39.55 -6.37
N LEU A 674 -4.77 39.74 -5.26
CA LEU A 674 -5.34 39.73 -3.90
C LEU A 674 -5.42 41.16 -3.35
N ASP A 675 -6.62 41.73 -3.37
CA ASP A 675 -6.96 42.95 -2.64
C ASP A 675 -7.12 42.61 -1.14
N ALA A 676 -6.00 42.67 -0.40
CA ALA A 676 -5.94 42.27 0.99
C ALA A 676 -6.76 43.18 1.91
N GLU A 677 -6.70 44.50 1.71
CA GLU A 677 -7.42 45.50 2.53
C GLU A 677 -8.93 45.33 2.38
N ARG A 678 -9.44 45.29 1.14
CA ARG A 678 -10.88 45.10 0.90
C ARG A 678 -11.37 43.74 1.38
N ARG A 679 -10.57 42.68 1.24
CA ARG A 679 -10.96 41.35 1.71
C ARG A 679 -10.97 41.26 3.23
N LEU A 680 -10.07 41.95 3.91
CA LEU A 680 -10.09 42.08 5.37
C LEU A 680 -11.32 42.88 5.82
N ALA A 681 -11.57 44.04 5.22
CA ALA A 681 -12.73 44.88 5.51
C ALA A 681 -14.07 44.14 5.28
N LEU A 682 -14.20 43.36 4.21
CA LEU A 682 -15.37 42.51 3.95
C LEU A 682 -15.51 41.35 4.97
N GLN A 683 -14.40 40.84 5.51
CA GLN A 683 -14.41 39.82 6.56
C GLN A 683 -14.81 40.44 7.91
N GLU A 684 -14.30 41.62 8.25
CA GLU A 684 -14.69 42.39 9.44
C GLU A 684 -16.15 42.85 9.37
N GLU A 685 -16.61 43.34 8.21
CA GLU A 685 -18.01 43.68 7.95
C GLU A 685 -18.90 42.44 8.08
N LYS A 686 -18.50 41.29 7.50
CA LYS A 686 -19.21 40.02 7.68
C LYS A 686 -19.30 39.65 9.16
N GLN A 687 -18.20 39.69 9.91
CA GLN A 687 -18.19 39.35 11.33
C GLN A 687 -19.03 40.33 12.17
N ALA A 688 -19.02 41.62 11.83
CA ALA A 688 -19.87 42.63 12.46
C ALA A 688 -21.35 42.46 12.10
N LEU A 689 -21.69 41.98 10.90
CA LEU A 689 -23.05 41.63 10.51
C LEU A 689 -23.53 40.34 11.20
N GLU A 690 -22.68 39.32 11.30
CA GLU A 690 -22.94 38.08 12.06
C GLU A 690 -23.15 38.38 13.55
N ALA A 691 -22.31 39.25 14.15
CA ALA A 691 -22.47 39.74 15.52
C ALA A 691 -23.75 40.57 15.71
N ARG A 692 -24.06 41.50 14.79
CA ARG A 692 -25.31 42.30 14.85
C ARG A 692 -26.56 41.45 14.68
N LEU A 693 -26.52 40.40 13.85
CA LEU A 693 -27.60 39.42 13.74
C LEU A 693 -27.85 38.75 15.10
N LEU A 694 -26.80 38.32 15.80
CA LEU A 694 -26.88 37.79 17.16
C LEU A 694 -27.37 38.82 18.19
N GLU A 695 -27.00 40.11 18.07
CA GLU A 695 -27.49 41.18 18.95
C GLU A 695 -28.98 41.50 18.71
N THR A 696 -29.45 41.52 17.46
CA THR A 696 -30.87 41.76 17.13
C THR A 696 -31.82 40.64 17.57
N GLU A 697 -31.32 39.49 18.02
CA GLU A 697 -32.13 38.46 18.69
C GLU A 697 -32.41 38.79 20.18
N ASP A 698 -31.79 39.82 20.77
CA ASP A 698 -31.99 40.19 22.19
C ASP A 698 -32.79 41.48 22.42
N GLU A 699 -32.79 42.44 21.48
CA GLU A 699 -33.67 43.61 21.54
C GLU A 699 -35.09 43.30 21.03
N GLY A 700 -35.90 42.67 21.87
CA GLY A 700 -37.34 42.43 21.66
C GLY A 700 -38.22 43.69 21.69
N THR A 701 -37.77 44.81 21.12
CA THR A 701 -38.46 46.10 21.11
C THR A 701 -39.16 46.35 19.77
N LEU A 702 -40.49 46.38 19.78
CA LEU A 702 -41.29 46.74 18.59
C LEU A 702 -41.07 48.21 18.21
N VAL A 703 -40.13 48.47 17.30
CA VAL A 703 -39.98 49.77 16.63
C VAL A 703 -41.17 49.99 15.70
N ARG A 704 -42.24 50.56 16.26
CA ARG A 704 -43.27 51.24 15.47
C ARG A 704 -42.65 52.46 14.81
N THR A 705 -42.22 52.32 13.56
CA THR A 705 -41.95 53.44 12.66
C THR A 705 -43.25 54.22 12.43
N GLN A 706 -43.49 55.22 13.28
CA GLN A 706 -44.49 56.26 12.99
C GLN A 706 -44.05 56.97 11.71
N GLY A 707 -44.97 57.07 10.74
CA GLY A 707 -44.69 57.79 9.51
C GLY A 707 -44.53 59.28 9.78
N SER A 708 -43.33 59.81 9.56
CA SER A 708 -43.05 61.23 9.37
C SER A 708 -42.50 61.45 7.96
N SER A 709 -42.85 62.58 7.36
CA SER A 709 -42.71 62.80 5.91
C SER A 709 -41.50 63.66 5.55
N GLY A 710 -40.83 63.30 4.45
CA GLY A 710 -39.84 64.13 3.76
C GLY A 710 -38.39 63.73 4.01
N GLY A 711 -37.74 63.18 2.97
CA GLY A 711 -36.31 62.86 2.96
C GLY A 711 -35.90 62.28 1.60
N THR A 712 -35.05 62.99 0.87
CA THR A 712 -34.73 62.69 -0.53
C THR A 712 -34.02 61.35 -0.68
N THR A 713 -34.52 60.48 -1.57
CA THR A 713 -33.81 59.25 -1.95
C THR A 713 -32.53 59.56 -2.73
N ARG A 714 -31.45 58.88 -2.37
CA ARG A 714 -30.31 58.61 -3.28
C ARG A 714 -30.34 57.11 -3.62
N PRO A 715 -29.97 56.71 -4.84
CA PRO A 715 -29.86 55.29 -5.15
C PRO A 715 -28.71 54.64 -4.36
N VAL A 716 -28.94 53.42 -3.91
CA VAL A 716 -27.90 52.47 -3.50
C VAL A 716 -27.75 51.48 -4.64
N ASP A 717 -26.54 51.19 -5.09
CA ASP A 717 -26.30 50.34 -6.26
C ASP A 717 -26.76 48.89 -6.04
N GLU A 718 -27.50 48.32 -7.01
CA GLU A 718 -28.08 46.97 -6.96
C GLU A 718 -27.04 45.83 -7.16
N HIS A 719 -25.94 45.85 -6.42
CA HIS A 719 -24.81 44.91 -6.59
C HIS A 719 -24.33 44.23 -5.30
N LEU A 720 -25.26 43.72 -4.47
CA LEU A 720 -24.97 42.67 -3.50
C LEU A 720 -25.66 41.35 -3.91
N HIS A 721 -24.88 40.41 -4.45
CA HIS A 721 -25.29 39.03 -4.68
C HIS A 721 -24.40 38.09 -3.86
N TYR A 722 -24.87 37.74 -2.67
CA TYR A 722 -24.19 36.81 -1.76
C TYR A 722 -24.64 35.38 -2.06
N TYR A 723 -23.87 34.65 -2.86
CA TYR A 723 -24.14 33.26 -3.23
C TYR A 723 -23.04 32.31 -2.72
N ASP A 724 -23.27 31.74 -1.54
CA ASP A 724 -22.49 30.62 -1.01
C ASP A 724 -23.41 29.38 -0.95
N TYR A 725 -23.67 28.80 -2.12
CA TYR A 725 -24.62 27.70 -2.33
C TYR A 725 -23.91 26.46 -2.88
N ASP A 726 -23.81 25.38 -2.09
CA ASP A 726 -23.30 24.10 -2.59
C ASP A 726 -24.38 23.34 -3.39
N PHE A 727 -24.58 23.79 -4.63
CA PHE A 727 -25.46 23.16 -5.63
C PHE A 727 -25.16 21.66 -5.85
N ASN A 728 -23.96 21.20 -5.51
CA ASN A 728 -23.54 19.81 -5.65
C ASN A 728 -24.26 18.90 -4.63
N ILE A 729 -24.67 19.40 -3.45
CA ILE A 729 -25.40 18.61 -2.44
C ILE A 729 -26.79 18.22 -2.95
N ILE A 730 -27.53 19.16 -3.55
CA ILE A 730 -28.85 18.89 -4.14
C ILE A 730 -28.76 17.81 -5.22
N ILE A 731 -27.76 17.91 -6.11
CA ILE A 731 -27.55 16.94 -7.19
C ILE A 731 -27.12 15.57 -6.63
N ARG A 732 -26.21 15.52 -5.64
CA ARG A 732 -25.79 14.26 -4.98
C ARG A 732 -26.93 13.57 -4.25
N VAL A 733 -27.83 14.32 -3.62
CA VAL A 733 -29.03 13.76 -2.96
C VAL A 733 -29.99 13.20 -4.01
N LEU A 734 -30.27 13.93 -5.10
CA LEU A 734 -31.09 13.43 -6.20
C LEU A 734 -30.51 12.16 -6.85
N GLN A 735 -29.19 12.10 -7.04
CA GLN A 735 -28.48 10.92 -7.53
C GLN A 735 -28.55 9.73 -6.54
N LYS A 736 -28.39 9.96 -5.23
CA LYS A 736 -28.54 8.89 -4.20
C LYS A 736 -29.99 8.39 -4.04
N ILE A 737 -31.00 9.16 -4.45
CA ILE A 737 -32.42 8.77 -4.32
C ILE A 737 -32.86 7.76 -5.40
N GLY A 738 -32.09 7.60 -6.49
CA GLY A 738 -32.37 6.59 -7.53
C GLY A 738 -33.49 6.99 -8.50
N ALA A 739 -33.73 8.29 -8.68
CA ALA A 739 -34.72 8.82 -9.62
C ALA A 739 -34.17 8.86 -11.08
N GLU A 740 -33.73 7.72 -11.61
CA GLU A 740 -33.23 7.59 -12.99
C GLU A 740 -34.34 7.46 -14.06
N GLN A 741 -35.60 7.64 -13.69
CA GLN A 741 -36.74 7.62 -14.62
C GLN A 741 -37.56 8.92 -14.45
N ASP A 742 -37.92 9.52 -15.58
CA ASP A 742 -38.72 10.74 -15.75
C ASP A 742 -38.14 12.09 -15.27
N VAL A 743 -36.83 12.32 -15.48
CA VAL A 743 -36.25 13.69 -15.54
C VAL A 743 -35.84 14.02 -16.98
N SER A 744 -36.68 14.77 -17.69
CA SER A 744 -36.38 15.28 -19.03
C SER A 744 -35.92 16.74 -18.99
N ILE A 745 -34.68 16.99 -19.39
CA ILE A 745 -34.12 18.35 -19.49
C ILE A 745 -34.35 18.86 -20.92
N GLN A 746 -35.39 19.66 -21.13
CA GLN A 746 -35.61 20.37 -22.38
C GLN A 746 -35.06 21.80 -22.30
N LEU A 747 -33.95 22.04 -23.01
CA LEU A 747 -33.45 23.38 -23.30
C LEU A 747 -34.21 23.94 -24.50
N HIS A 748 -35.04 24.98 -24.29
CA HIS A 748 -35.60 25.77 -25.38
C HIS A 748 -34.63 26.88 -25.77
N SER A 749 -33.97 26.72 -26.92
CA SER A 749 -33.13 27.74 -27.54
C SER A 749 -33.81 28.26 -28.80
N HIS A 750 -34.42 29.43 -28.73
CA HIS A 750 -34.85 30.22 -29.89
C HIS A 750 -34.37 31.66 -29.72
N ASP A 751 -33.64 32.11 -30.73
CA ASP A 751 -33.32 33.47 -31.14
C ASP A 751 -33.01 34.53 -30.08
N LEU A 752 -31.71 34.85 -29.96
CA LEU A 752 -31.23 36.24 -30.07
C LEU A 752 -29.72 36.28 -30.36
N ILE A 753 -29.35 36.73 -31.57
CA ILE A 753 -27.95 37.03 -31.94
C ILE A 753 -27.77 38.54 -31.84
N GLY A 754 -27.03 39.01 -30.82
CA GLY A 754 -26.67 40.44 -30.72
C GLY A 754 -26.14 40.88 -29.35
N ASN A 755 -24.85 41.24 -29.31
CA ASN A 755 -24.11 41.88 -28.21
C ASN A 755 -23.86 41.06 -26.92
N ASN A 756 -22.67 41.27 -26.34
CA ASN A 756 -22.14 40.52 -25.19
C ASN A 756 -22.77 40.94 -23.86
N ARG A 757 -23.96 40.41 -23.53
CA ARG A 757 -24.43 40.25 -22.15
C ARG A 757 -25.19 38.92 -22.00
N PHE A 758 -24.65 38.00 -21.18
CA PHE A 758 -25.44 36.91 -20.65
C PHE A 758 -26.27 37.44 -19.47
N ASP A 759 -27.58 37.58 -19.65
CA ASP A 759 -28.49 37.89 -18.54
C ASP A 759 -28.96 36.58 -17.87
N LEU A 760 -28.48 36.33 -16.65
CA LEU A 760 -28.75 35.11 -15.90
C LEU A 760 -30.17 35.04 -15.29
N ARG A 761 -30.99 36.08 -15.47
CA ARG A 761 -32.34 36.21 -14.88
C ARG A 761 -33.39 35.18 -15.34
N LEU A 762 -33.08 34.30 -16.28
CA LEU A 762 -34.04 33.37 -16.92
C LEU A 762 -33.78 31.87 -16.71
N LEU A 763 -32.87 31.47 -15.80
CA LEU A 763 -32.69 30.06 -15.43
C LEU A 763 -33.77 29.55 -14.46
N THR A 764 -35.02 29.48 -14.93
CA THR A 764 -36.11 28.84 -14.18
C THR A 764 -35.92 27.31 -14.19
N LEU A 765 -35.46 26.76 -13.06
CA LEU A 765 -35.19 25.34 -12.89
C LEU A 765 -36.50 24.54 -12.75
N THR A 766 -37.19 24.34 -13.86
CA THR A 766 -38.49 23.65 -13.94
C THR A 766 -38.31 22.15 -13.72
N ILE A 767 -38.22 21.73 -12.46
CA ILE A 767 -38.26 20.32 -12.07
C ILE A 767 -39.64 19.76 -12.45
N SER A 768 -39.70 18.94 -13.50
CA SER A 768 -40.93 18.29 -14.00
C SER A 768 -41.43 17.15 -13.11
N THR A 769 -41.55 17.42 -11.81
CA THR A 769 -42.50 16.70 -10.94
C THR A 769 -43.90 17.26 -11.18
N PRO A 770 -44.98 16.48 -10.97
CA PRO A 770 -46.33 16.90 -11.33
C PRO A 770 -46.90 17.99 -10.41
N SER A 771 -46.54 19.25 -10.67
CA SER A 771 -47.17 20.51 -10.21
C SER A 771 -47.61 20.55 -8.73
N PRO A 772 -46.87 21.23 -7.83
CA PRO A 772 -47.25 21.35 -6.40
C PRO A 772 -48.69 21.85 -6.16
N LEU A 773 -49.19 22.71 -7.06
CA LEU A 773 -50.57 23.23 -7.07
C LEU A 773 -51.67 22.15 -7.24
N ARG A 774 -51.33 20.88 -7.56
CA ARG A 774 -52.30 19.77 -7.61
C ARG A 774 -52.40 18.94 -6.33
N LEU A 775 -51.44 19.05 -5.40
CA LEU A 775 -51.48 18.33 -4.12
C LEU A 775 -52.21 19.11 -3.02
N LEU A 776 -52.14 20.45 -3.03
CA LEU A 776 -52.87 21.31 -2.09
C LEU A 776 -54.28 21.70 -2.56
N ASN A 777 -54.68 21.34 -3.79
CA ASN A 777 -55.92 21.84 -4.40
C ASN A 777 -56.79 20.73 -5.05
N ARG A 778 -56.85 19.56 -4.40
CA ARG A 778 -57.79 18.48 -4.74
C ARG A 778 -58.81 18.26 -3.62
N SER A 779 -59.96 18.93 -3.73
CA SER A 779 -61.18 18.66 -2.95
C SER A 779 -61.92 17.37 -3.36
N ARG A 780 -61.18 16.36 -3.83
CA ARG A 780 -61.67 15.00 -4.13
C ARG A 780 -60.70 13.95 -3.62
N ILE A 781 -61.08 13.33 -2.51
CA ILE A 781 -60.48 12.13 -1.96
C ILE A 781 -61.01 10.94 -2.78
N ASP A 782 -60.15 10.29 -3.56
CA ASP A 782 -60.48 9.02 -4.20
C ASP A 782 -60.78 7.97 -3.11
N HIS A 783 -61.95 7.34 -3.18
CA HIS A 783 -62.52 6.49 -2.13
C HIS A 783 -61.83 5.12 -2.04
N GLY A 784 -60.56 5.11 -1.62
CA GLY A 784 -59.75 3.90 -1.43
C GLY A 784 -58.51 4.07 -0.55
N ALA A 785 -58.04 5.30 -0.31
CA ALA A 785 -56.94 5.56 0.63
C ALA A 785 -57.42 5.47 2.08
N ARG A 786 -56.66 4.77 2.94
CA ARG A 786 -57.03 4.47 4.33
C ARG A 786 -56.05 5.12 5.29
N ILE A 787 -56.36 6.35 5.74
CA ILE A 787 -55.64 7.02 6.83
C ILE A 787 -55.87 6.17 8.10
N LEU A 788 -54.79 5.73 8.77
CA LEU A 788 -54.88 4.68 9.80
C LEU A 788 -54.35 5.04 11.19
N ALA A 789 -53.61 6.14 11.34
CA ALA A 789 -53.26 6.69 12.65
C ALA A 789 -52.92 8.17 12.53
N GLU A 790 -53.76 9.04 13.12
CA GLU A 790 -53.25 10.29 13.68
C GLU A 790 -52.81 9.99 15.12
N LEU A 791 -51.58 10.35 15.47
CA LEU A 791 -51.06 10.30 16.84
C LEU A 791 -50.87 11.74 17.36
N PRO A 792 -51.96 12.43 17.79
CA PRO A 792 -51.88 13.80 18.27
C PRO A 792 -51.17 13.85 19.63
N LEU A 793 -49.91 14.29 19.65
CA LEU A 793 -49.19 14.58 20.89
C LEU A 793 -49.27 16.08 21.18
N GLN A 794 -49.96 16.46 22.25
CA GLN A 794 -50.02 17.85 22.74
C GLN A 794 -49.35 17.96 24.11
N VAL A 795 -48.32 18.80 24.20
CA VAL A 795 -47.53 19.06 25.43
C VAL A 795 -47.06 20.52 25.42
N SER A 796 -46.89 21.16 26.58
CA SER A 796 -46.25 22.48 26.65
C SER A 796 -44.78 22.40 27.06
N PHE A 797 -43.92 23.18 26.39
CA PHE A 797 -42.56 23.47 26.83
C PHE A 797 -42.56 24.68 27.77
N ARG A 798 -41.81 24.60 28.88
CA ARG A 798 -41.64 25.69 29.87
C ARG A 798 -40.69 26.81 29.40
N HIS A 799 -40.64 27.07 28.10
CA HIS A 799 -39.80 28.07 27.44
C HIS A 799 -40.69 28.99 26.58
N SER A 800 -40.24 30.23 26.35
CA SER A 800 -40.90 31.17 25.45
C SER A 800 -40.80 30.74 23.99
N TRP A 801 -41.75 31.16 23.16
CA TRP A 801 -41.82 30.78 21.74
C TRP A 801 -40.55 31.14 20.96
N ALA A 802 -39.97 32.32 21.21
CA ALA A 802 -38.70 32.73 20.60
C ALA A 802 -37.52 31.80 21.00
N HIS A 803 -37.42 31.44 22.28
CA HIS A 803 -36.38 30.51 22.76
C HIS A 803 -36.56 29.10 22.17
N VAL A 804 -37.81 28.68 21.97
CA VAL A 804 -38.14 27.43 21.28
C VAL A 804 -37.74 27.47 19.81
N ASN A 805 -37.99 28.58 19.10
CA ASN A 805 -37.60 28.74 17.69
C ASN A 805 -36.09 28.69 17.48
N LEU A 806 -35.31 29.40 18.29
CA LEU A 806 -33.84 29.31 18.26
C LEU A 806 -33.39 27.85 18.48
N GLY A 807 -34.01 27.17 19.43
CA GLY A 807 -33.84 25.74 19.65
C GLY A 807 -34.08 24.88 18.41
N ILE A 808 -35.11 25.14 17.59
CA ILE A 808 -35.43 24.34 16.39
C ILE A 808 -34.25 24.32 15.40
N TRP A 809 -33.53 25.42 15.27
CA TRP A 809 -32.34 25.46 14.42
C TRP A 809 -31.18 24.64 15.00
N HIS A 810 -30.95 24.72 16.32
CA HIS A 810 -29.91 23.98 17.06
C HIS A 810 -30.33 22.58 17.58
N LYS A 811 -31.47 22.05 17.12
CA LYS A 811 -32.09 20.78 17.56
C LYS A 811 -31.16 19.55 17.46
N TYR A 812 -30.17 19.61 16.58
CA TYR A 812 -29.16 18.57 16.32
C TYR A 812 -27.77 19.23 16.14
N PRO A 813 -26.65 18.52 16.41
CA PRO A 813 -26.57 17.15 16.92
C PRO A 813 -26.97 17.05 18.41
N ASN A 814 -27.42 15.87 18.84
CA ASN A 814 -27.94 15.65 20.19
C ASN A 814 -27.77 14.17 20.60
N PRO A 815 -27.27 13.84 21.80
CA PRO A 815 -27.09 12.45 22.23
C PRO A 815 -28.38 11.62 22.23
N LYS A 816 -29.55 12.21 22.49
CA LYS A 816 -30.86 11.53 22.38
C LYS A 816 -31.30 11.27 20.92
N CYS A 817 -30.67 11.92 19.94
CA CYS A 817 -30.95 11.79 18.51
C CYS A 817 -29.69 11.51 17.67
N ALA A 818 -28.71 10.77 18.23
CA ALA A 818 -27.43 10.43 17.59
C ALA A 818 -27.54 9.57 16.29
N HIS A 819 -28.74 9.36 15.78
CA HIS A 819 -28.99 8.79 14.45
C HIS A 819 -28.99 9.87 13.35
N VAL A 820 -29.22 11.14 13.67
CA VAL A 820 -29.03 12.27 12.75
C VAL A 820 -27.53 12.58 12.71
N ILE A 821 -26.92 12.40 11.54
CA ILE A 821 -25.48 12.52 11.30
C ILE A 821 -25.09 13.73 10.45
N SER A 822 -26.01 14.30 9.68
CA SER A 822 -25.85 15.60 9.01
C SER A 822 -27.17 16.40 9.05
N VAL A 823 -27.04 17.73 8.99
CA VAL A 823 -28.16 18.67 8.86
C VAL A 823 -27.74 19.75 7.88
N ASP A 824 -28.24 19.64 6.67
CA ASP A 824 -27.79 20.41 5.52
C ASP A 824 -28.89 21.41 5.14
N VAL A 825 -28.61 22.72 5.19
CA VAL A 825 -29.59 23.76 4.84
C VAL A 825 -29.63 23.94 3.32
N VAL A 826 -30.81 23.75 2.72
CA VAL A 826 -31.04 23.82 1.27
C VAL A 826 -31.47 25.23 0.83
N ASP A 827 -32.33 25.85 1.63
CA ASP A 827 -32.83 27.21 1.43
C ASP A 827 -33.12 27.85 2.80
N ARG A 828 -32.85 29.16 2.91
CA ARG A 828 -33.38 30.00 3.96
C ARG A 828 -33.75 31.34 3.34
N SER A 829 -35.05 31.61 3.29
CA SER A 829 -35.64 32.77 2.64
C SER A 829 -36.60 33.49 3.61
N VAL A 830 -36.62 34.82 3.54
CA VAL A 830 -37.57 35.66 4.27
C VAL A 830 -38.53 36.27 3.26
N ASP A 831 -39.83 36.14 3.48
CA ASP A 831 -40.84 36.81 2.65
C ASP A 831 -40.78 38.33 2.93
N PRO A 832 -40.46 39.18 1.94
CA PRO A 832 -40.31 40.62 2.14
C PRO A 832 -41.63 41.37 2.38
N VAL A 833 -42.78 40.70 2.21
CA VAL A 833 -44.13 41.27 2.44
C VAL A 833 -44.72 40.78 3.77
N THR A 834 -44.54 39.50 4.11
CA THR A 834 -45.14 38.92 5.34
C THR A 834 -44.15 38.78 6.50
N GLY A 835 -42.85 38.89 6.26
CA GLY A 835 -41.81 38.64 7.27
C GLY A 835 -41.64 37.18 7.68
N VAL A 836 -42.39 36.24 7.06
CA VAL A 836 -42.31 34.81 7.38
C VAL A 836 -40.95 34.26 6.96
N ILE A 837 -40.25 33.63 7.90
CA ILE A 837 -38.96 32.97 7.65
C ILE A 837 -39.24 31.53 7.24
N ARG A 838 -38.89 31.19 6.00
CA ARG A 838 -38.82 29.82 5.49
C ARG A 838 -37.40 29.30 5.69
N THR A 839 -37.25 28.09 6.22
CA THR A 839 -35.99 27.34 6.15
C THR A 839 -36.30 25.91 5.71
N GLU A 840 -35.58 25.43 4.71
CA GLU A 840 -35.64 24.06 4.20
C GLU A 840 -34.31 23.36 4.45
N ARG A 841 -34.37 22.15 5.01
CA ARG A 841 -33.20 21.36 5.40
C ARG A 841 -33.34 19.91 4.95
N ILE A 842 -32.21 19.26 4.73
CA ILE A 842 -32.10 17.81 4.60
C ILE A 842 -31.42 17.28 5.85
N LEU A 843 -32.02 16.29 6.50
CA LEU A 843 -31.47 15.57 7.63
C LEU A 843 -30.90 14.25 7.10
N GLY A 844 -29.59 14.06 7.22
CA GLY A 844 -28.92 12.79 6.94
C GLY A 844 -28.98 11.89 8.17
N CYS A 845 -29.61 10.73 8.03
CA CYS A 845 -29.88 9.82 9.14
C CYS A 845 -29.27 8.44 8.91
N LYS A 846 -28.51 7.92 9.89
CA LYS A 846 -28.16 6.49 10.00
C LYS A 846 -29.09 5.82 11.00
N GLN A 847 -30.18 5.23 10.50
CA GLN A 847 -30.98 4.32 11.32
C GLN A 847 -31.56 3.16 10.52
N ALA A 848 -31.40 1.96 11.06
CA ALA A 848 -31.68 0.72 10.35
C ALA A 848 -33.18 0.48 10.16
N ALA A 849 -33.63 0.57 8.90
CA ALA A 849 -34.73 -0.27 8.45
C ALA A 849 -34.38 -1.75 8.78
N PRO A 850 -35.36 -2.59 9.16
CA PRO A 850 -35.09 -3.99 9.47
C PRO A 850 -34.21 -4.67 8.41
N ARG A 851 -33.13 -5.34 8.81
CA ARG A 851 -32.11 -5.91 7.89
C ARG A 851 -32.67 -6.82 6.79
N TRP A 852 -33.87 -7.37 6.96
CA TRP A 852 -34.58 -8.13 5.93
C TRP A 852 -35.17 -7.23 4.84
N ILE A 853 -35.68 -6.04 5.17
CA ILE A 853 -36.18 -5.04 4.19
C ILE A 853 -35.03 -4.52 3.35
N VAL A 854 -33.92 -4.13 4.00
CA VAL A 854 -32.71 -3.63 3.30
C VAL A 854 -32.18 -4.65 2.29
N LYS A 855 -32.15 -5.94 2.68
CA LYS A 855 -31.76 -7.05 1.80
C LYS A 855 -32.80 -7.42 0.73
N LEU A 856 -34.08 -7.18 0.95
CA LEU A 856 -35.15 -7.55 0.02
C LEU A 856 -35.41 -6.47 -1.04
N LEU A 857 -35.22 -5.19 -0.68
CA LEU A 857 -35.54 -4.03 -1.53
C LEU A 857 -34.30 -3.28 -2.04
N GLY A 858 -33.08 -3.69 -1.66
CA GLY A 858 -31.83 -3.17 -2.24
C GLY A 858 -31.45 -1.75 -1.79
N GLY A 859 -31.59 -1.44 -0.49
CA GLY A 859 -31.31 -0.11 0.06
C GLY A 859 -29.94 0.03 0.75
N SER A 860 -29.56 1.27 1.03
CA SER A 860 -28.47 1.64 1.94
C SER A 860 -28.95 1.76 3.40
N ASP A 861 -28.03 1.72 4.37
CA ASP A 861 -28.30 2.10 5.77
C ASP A 861 -28.40 3.64 5.97
N ASP A 862 -28.03 4.43 4.95
CA ASP A 862 -28.27 5.88 4.88
C ASP A 862 -29.75 6.16 4.53
N ALA A 863 -30.40 7.05 5.28
CA ALA A 863 -31.74 7.56 5.02
C ALA A 863 -31.79 9.09 5.07
N PHE A 864 -32.56 9.72 4.17
CA PHE A 864 -32.70 11.18 4.10
C PHE A 864 -34.13 11.62 4.40
N VAL A 865 -34.28 12.72 5.16
CA VAL A 865 -35.55 13.38 5.49
C VAL A 865 -35.47 14.84 5.09
N ARG A 866 -36.50 15.38 4.45
CA ARG A 866 -36.64 16.81 4.12
C ARG A 866 -37.50 17.48 5.19
N GLU A 867 -36.95 18.46 5.89
CA GLU A 867 -37.62 19.27 6.91
C GLU A 867 -37.85 20.69 6.35
N ILE A 868 -39.05 21.24 6.48
CA ILE A 868 -39.37 22.64 6.14
C ILE A 868 -39.98 23.31 7.37
N SER A 869 -39.35 24.37 7.87
CA SER A 869 -39.90 25.22 8.93
C SER A 869 -40.36 26.56 8.37
N PHE A 870 -41.58 26.97 8.71
CA PHE A 870 -42.10 28.32 8.55
C PHE A 870 -42.24 28.96 9.92
N VAL A 871 -41.56 30.07 10.16
CA VAL A 871 -41.68 30.90 11.37
C VAL A 871 -42.42 32.18 11.00
N ASP A 872 -43.62 32.37 11.52
CA ASP A 872 -44.42 33.58 11.36
C ASP A 872 -44.23 34.48 12.60
N PRO A 873 -43.54 35.64 12.47
CA PRO A 873 -43.31 36.56 13.58
C PRO A 873 -44.54 37.40 13.94
N VAL A 874 -45.55 37.48 13.07
CA VAL A 874 -46.77 38.28 13.27
C VAL A 874 -47.81 37.50 14.06
N THR A 875 -48.03 36.22 13.73
CA THR A 875 -48.94 35.34 14.51
C THR A 875 -48.24 34.60 15.65
N ALA A 876 -46.92 34.76 15.78
CA ALA A 876 -46.07 34.01 16.70
C ALA A 876 -46.29 32.48 16.57
N ARG A 877 -46.29 31.99 15.33
CA ARG A 877 -46.57 30.59 14.99
C ARG A 877 -45.42 29.97 14.22
N THR A 878 -44.96 28.80 14.66
CA THR A 878 -43.94 28.04 13.91
C THR A 878 -44.50 26.70 13.50
N THR A 879 -44.51 26.42 12.19
CA THR A 879 -44.91 25.11 11.64
C THR A 879 -43.69 24.44 11.03
N VAL A 880 -43.42 23.19 11.41
CA VAL A 880 -42.36 22.35 10.83
C VAL A 880 -43.01 21.14 10.18
N THR A 881 -42.73 20.87 8.91
CA THR A 881 -43.17 19.64 8.21
C THR A 881 -41.98 18.84 7.72
N SER A 882 -41.94 17.56 8.09
CA SER A 882 -40.85 16.64 7.77
C SER A 882 -41.37 15.47 6.95
N VAL A 883 -40.66 15.10 5.87
CA VAL A 883 -41.04 13.98 4.99
C VAL A 883 -39.82 13.14 4.61
N ASN A 884 -39.96 11.81 4.64
CA ASN A 884 -38.86 10.94 4.20
C ASN A 884 -38.67 11.01 2.68
N LEU A 885 -37.42 11.14 2.25
CA LEU A 885 -37.03 11.03 0.84
C LEU A 885 -36.69 9.58 0.51
N SER A 886 -35.84 8.95 1.33
CA SER A 886 -35.48 7.53 1.22
C SER A 886 -36.67 6.61 1.53
N LEU A 887 -36.83 5.55 0.73
CA LEU A 887 -37.90 4.54 0.84
C LEU A 887 -39.33 5.07 0.70
N SER A 888 -39.50 6.34 0.29
CA SER A 888 -40.79 7.02 0.09
C SER A 888 -41.73 6.32 -0.89
N GLN A 889 -41.17 5.57 -1.85
CA GLN A 889 -41.89 4.73 -2.81
C GLN A 889 -42.56 3.49 -2.17
N TYR A 890 -42.11 3.09 -0.97
CA TYR A 890 -42.66 1.95 -0.23
C TYR A 890 -43.48 2.39 0.99
N VAL A 891 -43.02 3.39 1.73
CA VAL A 891 -43.71 4.03 2.84
C VAL A 891 -43.44 5.53 2.81
N THR A 892 -44.49 6.34 2.73
CA THR A 892 -44.41 7.78 2.96
C THR A 892 -44.77 8.06 4.43
N VAL A 893 -43.94 8.85 5.11
CA VAL A 893 -44.17 9.38 6.46
C VAL A 893 -44.13 10.90 6.34
N LEU A 894 -45.24 11.57 6.63
CA LEU A 894 -45.36 13.02 6.67
C LEU A 894 -45.64 13.45 8.11
N GLU A 895 -44.62 13.99 8.77
CA GLU A 895 -44.72 14.58 10.10
C GLU A 895 -45.05 16.07 10.00
N LYS A 896 -45.90 16.56 10.91
CA LYS A 896 -46.20 17.97 11.10
C LYS A 896 -46.14 18.34 12.58
N ILE A 897 -45.34 19.33 12.90
CA ILE A 897 -45.21 19.93 14.23
C ILE A 897 -45.68 21.38 14.15
N VAL A 898 -46.39 21.85 15.16
CA VAL A 898 -46.80 23.24 15.34
C VAL A 898 -46.43 23.71 16.74
N TYR A 899 -45.79 24.88 16.81
CA TYR A 899 -45.40 25.58 18.03
C TYR A 899 -46.14 26.93 18.13
N GLU A 900 -46.90 27.13 19.20
CA GLU A 900 -47.72 28.31 19.45
C GLU A 900 -47.56 28.78 20.91
N PRO A 901 -47.57 30.10 21.20
CA PRO A 901 -47.51 30.61 22.57
C PRO A 901 -48.79 30.26 23.33
N THR A 902 -48.64 29.80 24.57
CA THR A 902 -49.74 29.54 25.50
C THR A 902 -49.40 30.04 26.91
N ARG A 903 -50.40 30.20 27.77
CA ARG A 903 -50.18 30.54 29.19
C ARG A 903 -50.28 29.28 30.02
N GLY A 904 -49.23 28.98 30.79
CA GLY A 904 -49.26 27.90 31.77
C GLY A 904 -50.16 28.23 32.97
N PRO A 905 -50.49 27.25 33.82
CA PRO A 905 -51.25 27.47 35.06
C PRO A 905 -50.61 28.55 35.96
N ASP A 906 -49.28 28.63 35.95
CA ASP A 906 -48.49 29.59 36.74
C ASP A 906 -48.47 31.02 36.16
N GLY A 907 -49.32 31.32 35.18
CA GLY A 907 -49.40 32.62 34.47
C GLY A 907 -48.24 32.92 33.52
N ARG A 908 -47.13 32.18 33.61
CA ARG A 908 -45.95 32.31 32.73
C ARG A 908 -46.26 31.91 31.29
N MET A 909 -45.64 32.59 30.33
CA MET A 909 -45.67 32.17 28.93
C MET A 909 -44.93 30.83 28.76
N GLN A 910 -45.56 29.92 28.03
CA GLN A 910 -45.07 28.61 27.63
C GLN A 910 -45.28 28.46 26.12
N THR A 911 -44.73 27.41 25.53
CA THR A 911 -44.97 27.10 24.11
C THR A 911 -45.72 25.78 24.00
N LEU A 912 -46.93 25.80 23.47
CA LEU A 912 -47.68 24.60 23.11
C LEU A 912 -47.01 23.94 21.91
N PHE A 913 -46.66 22.68 22.05
CA PHE A 913 -46.19 21.79 20.99
C PHE A 913 -47.33 20.84 20.63
N SER A 914 -47.75 20.86 19.37
CA SER A 914 -48.66 19.88 18.78
C SER A 914 -47.93 19.13 17.68
N GLN A 915 -47.88 17.80 17.76
CA GLN A 915 -47.24 16.93 16.77
C GLN A 915 -48.27 15.93 16.22
N THR A 916 -48.30 15.77 14.91
CA THR A 916 -49.02 14.71 14.19
C THR A 916 -48.11 14.09 13.14
N ALA A 917 -48.43 12.86 12.72
CA ALA A 917 -47.81 12.24 11.56
C ALA A 917 -48.82 11.41 10.79
N GLU A 918 -48.75 11.47 9.47
CA GLU A 918 -49.48 10.63 8.53
C GLU A 918 -48.52 9.57 7.95
N ILE A 919 -48.91 8.30 7.98
CA ILE A 919 -48.11 7.18 7.47
C ILE A 919 -48.93 6.40 6.44
N GLN A 920 -48.35 6.18 5.26
CA GLN A 920 -48.98 5.49 4.14
C GLN A 920 -47.99 4.50 3.50
N ALA A 921 -48.28 3.19 3.55
CA ALA A 921 -47.55 2.21 2.75
C ALA A 921 -48.15 2.08 1.34
N ARG A 922 -47.29 1.81 0.36
CA ARG A 922 -47.65 1.74 -1.08
C ARG A 922 -47.49 0.34 -1.68
N MET A 923 -47.41 -0.70 -0.84
CA MET A 923 -47.23 -2.10 -1.26
C MET A 923 -48.53 -2.77 -1.74
N ALA A 924 -49.05 -2.35 -2.90
CA ALA A 924 -50.32 -2.84 -3.47
C ALA A 924 -50.42 -4.37 -3.62
N ILE A 925 -49.30 -5.06 -3.84
CA ILE A 925 -49.27 -6.51 -4.14
C ILE A 925 -49.35 -7.38 -2.86
N TRP A 926 -48.94 -6.86 -1.69
CA TRP A 926 -48.82 -7.64 -0.44
C TRP A 926 -49.50 -6.92 0.74
N ARG A 927 -50.84 -6.86 0.72
CA ARG A 927 -51.67 -6.12 1.70
C ARG A 927 -51.30 -6.38 3.17
N SER A 928 -51.10 -7.65 3.56
CA SER A 928 -50.73 -8.02 4.94
C SER A 928 -49.28 -7.65 5.32
N ALA A 929 -48.38 -7.48 4.33
CA ALA A 929 -47.05 -6.93 4.58
C ALA A 929 -47.11 -5.40 4.74
N GLY A 930 -47.95 -4.71 3.94
CA GLY A 930 -48.26 -3.29 4.09
C GLY A 930 -48.77 -2.95 5.49
N GLU A 931 -49.86 -3.58 5.94
CA GLU A 931 -50.47 -3.33 7.25
C GLU A 931 -49.49 -3.58 8.42
N ARG A 932 -48.59 -4.56 8.30
CA ARG A 932 -47.51 -4.80 9.29
C ARG A 932 -46.42 -3.74 9.26
N LEU A 933 -46.07 -3.24 8.07
CA LEU A 933 -45.04 -2.21 7.87
C LEU A 933 -45.55 -0.84 8.33
N GLU A 934 -46.82 -0.52 8.09
CA GLU A 934 -47.51 0.67 8.61
C GLU A 934 -47.52 0.66 10.14
N LYS A 935 -47.98 -0.45 10.76
CA LYS A 935 -47.98 -0.57 12.22
C LYS A 935 -46.56 -0.45 12.81
N PHE A 936 -45.57 -1.16 12.25
CA PHE A 936 -44.18 -1.05 12.70
C PHE A 936 -43.65 0.39 12.60
N SER A 937 -44.02 1.11 11.54
CA SER A 937 -43.61 2.51 11.34
C SER A 937 -44.28 3.46 12.33
N ALA A 938 -45.56 3.25 12.65
CA ALA A 938 -46.28 4.02 13.67
C ALA A 938 -45.75 3.76 15.09
N ASP A 939 -45.55 2.48 15.46
CA ASP A 939 -44.97 2.08 16.75
C ASP A 939 -43.55 2.68 16.92
N ARG A 940 -42.76 2.72 15.83
CA ARG A 940 -41.43 3.37 15.82
C ARG A 940 -41.49 4.89 15.84
N PHE A 941 -42.42 5.51 15.14
CA PHE A 941 -42.58 6.97 15.14
C PHE A 941 -42.90 7.46 16.55
N GLY A 942 -43.84 6.83 17.26
CA GLY A 942 -44.17 7.20 18.65
C GLY A 942 -42.97 7.14 19.60
N GLN A 943 -42.14 6.10 19.51
CA GLN A 943 -40.91 5.96 20.30
C GLN A 943 -39.88 7.04 19.95
N ASN A 944 -39.63 7.28 18.66
CA ASN A 944 -38.68 8.29 18.21
C ASN A 944 -39.16 9.73 18.54
N ALA A 945 -40.47 10.00 18.46
CA ALA A 945 -41.08 11.28 18.81
C ALA A 945 -40.88 11.64 20.28
N GLN A 946 -41.10 10.69 21.21
CA GLN A 946 -40.84 10.91 22.63
C GLN A 946 -39.36 11.20 22.91
N LEU A 947 -38.44 10.39 22.35
CA LEU A 947 -37.00 10.58 22.53
C LEU A 947 -36.49 11.89 21.91
N GLY A 948 -37.05 12.28 20.76
CA GLY A 948 -36.78 13.56 20.11
C GLY A 948 -37.25 14.75 20.95
N ARG A 949 -38.43 14.66 21.58
CA ARG A 949 -38.95 15.68 22.51
C ARG A 949 -38.07 15.81 23.76
N GLU A 950 -37.67 14.70 24.38
CA GLU A 950 -36.74 14.70 25.53
C GLU A 950 -35.37 15.28 25.18
N GLY A 951 -34.83 14.91 24.00
CA GLY A 951 -33.59 15.49 23.49
C GLY A 951 -33.70 17.00 23.27
N PHE A 952 -34.79 17.44 22.63
CA PHE A 952 -35.04 18.85 22.32
C PHE A 952 -35.17 19.70 23.59
N GLU A 953 -35.85 19.20 24.63
CA GLU A 953 -35.91 19.89 25.92
C GLU A 953 -34.51 20.07 26.56
N GLY A 954 -33.60 19.12 26.36
CA GLY A 954 -32.19 19.25 26.75
C GLY A 954 -31.46 20.38 26.02
N VAL A 955 -31.69 20.55 24.71
CA VAL A 955 -31.13 21.67 23.92
C VAL A 955 -31.68 23.00 24.42
N LEU A 956 -32.98 23.09 24.69
CA LEU A 956 -33.61 24.31 25.21
C LEU A 956 -33.06 24.72 26.59
N ARG A 957 -32.66 23.76 27.44
CA ARG A 957 -31.96 24.06 28.70
C ARG A 957 -30.52 24.51 28.45
N MET A 958 -29.75 23.79 27.63
CA MET A 958 -28.37 24.15 27.30
C MET A 958 -28.23 25.57 26.73
N LEU A 959 -29.11 25.96 25.79
CA LEU A 959 -29.13 27.31 25.23
C LEU A 959 -29.49 28.38 26.28
N LEU A 960 -30.33 28.04 27.27
CA LEU A 960 -30.68 28.95 28.36
C LEU A 960 -29.52 29.11 29.36
N GLU A 961 -28.83 28.01 29.68
CA GLU A 961 -27.63 27.98 30.53
C GLU A 961 -26.46 28.74 29.88
N GLN A 962 -26.24 28.56 28.58
CA GLN A 962 -25.26 29.35 27.81
C GLN A 962 -25.60 30.85 27.81
N LYS A 963 -26.87 31.23 27.56
CA LYS A 963 -27.32 32.63 27.59
C LYS A 963 -27.28 33.25 29.00
N GLN A 964 -27.30 32.44 30.06
CA GLN A 964 -27.05 32.90 31.44
C GLN A 964 -25.55 33.05 31.71
N ALA A 965 -24.72 32.11 31.28
CA ALA A 965 -23.27 32.15 31.43
C ALA A 965 -22.58 33.26 30.60
N GLN A 966 -23.20 33.71 29.51
CA GLN A 966 -22.77 34.88 28.73
C GLN A 966 -23.19 36.23 29.33
N ARG A 967 -24.00 36.22 30.41
CA ARG A 967 -24.52 37.41 31.10
C ARG A 967 -24.01 37.53 32.55
N ALA A 968 -23.01 36.74 32.92
CA ALA A 968 -22.40 36.66 34.25
C ALA A 968 -20.88 36.87 34.18
#